data_AF-A0A158QVH3-F1
#
_entry.id   AF-A0A158QVH3-F1
#
_cell.length_a   1.000
_cell.length_b   1.000
_cell.length_c   1.000
_cell.angle_alpha   90.00
_cell.angle_beta   90.00
_cell.angle_gamma   90.00
#
_symmetry.space_group_name_H-M   'P 1'
#
loop_
_entity.id
_entity.type
_entity.pdbx_description
1 polymer ?
#
loop_
_entity_poly.entity_id
_entity_poly.type
_entity_poly.pdbx_seq_one_letter_code
_entity_poly.pdbx_strand_id
1 'polypeptide(L)'
;MSSAIFGYLLALLLISHITPSTCTNKVIFISFDGFRHDYLEMAAKAGRNISAFDQIRQQGFQAEVQNVMLTLTFPSHYAMATGRNVENHGLVGNKFYDEVLNLTYKYTEPKRNLEGEWFEYGGAEPLWQTNERHGHRTCVFQWVGSEARVHGKMAFATSGVYKDGYSLKWRVDRVLDFLSQPEFNFCMLYYNEPDKSGHRYGPNSKEVLDAIELVNDGMAYLLQRIEQIPSLKGKVNFVVSADHGMTEVDPINRVIDAYSKIKTFSYKGDTSPASIGLWPQKNTTLKELYDAIYGLPNLSVYYKNEIPDRYNFKNNRRIAPVFGIADNGYLVKTSTNVYKDLYGMHGYDNAEPDMHPFLVAFGPDIKKMDGIQKFYQIDLYPYICAMLGLDKPNKIDGRISRTLPFLVNRPSDEFISQFQLYEMGILVPHDYLEVAAGKGRNISAFDQIRKQGFQAEVQNVMLTLTFPSHYAMATGRNVENHGLVGNTFYDEKLKKTYQYTDTRRNIESEWFEYGGSEPLWQTNERHGHRSCVFQWVGSEARVHGKMAFATSGVYNGEYSLRWRIDRVIDFLSRPEFNFCMLYYNEPDSSGHRYGPNSDEVLNAIELVNDGIAYLLQRIEQTPSLRGMVNVVISSDHGMTQVDPVNKVIDVYSKIKDLSYIADTSPGSIGLWPNGSSTIEQLHDAIMNTLHLSVYYKDEIPERYHFKNNRRIAPVFGIADNGYMIKYSSKDYSDLYGMHGYDNAEPDMHPFLVAFGPDIKKMDGIQKFYQIDLYPYICAMLGLDKPNRIDGRISRTLPFLVNRPSDEFISQFQLYEMGILVP
;
A
#
# COMPACT_ATOMS: atom_id res chain seq x y z
N MET A 1 -1.12 46.53 50.49
CA MET A 1 -0.37 45.39 51.06
C MET A 1 -1.07 44.13 50.58
N SER A 2 -0.49 43.12 49.96
CA SER A 2 0.84 42.84 49.41
C SER A 2 0.75 41.36 49.03
N SER A 3 0.22 41.06 47.85
CA SER A 3 0.16 39.68 47.31
C SER A 3 -0.31 39.58 45.86
N ALA A 4 -0.47 40.71 45.14
CA ALA A 4 -1.00 40.73 43.77
C ALA A 4 0.04 41.01 42.67
N ILE A 5 1.35 41.04 42.97
CA ILE A 5 2.36 41.52 42.00
C ILE A 5 3.44 40.46 41.65
N PHE A 6 3.44 39.28 42.27
CA PHE A 6 4.46 38.25 41.99
C PHE A 6 4.01 37.09 41.07
N GLY A 7 2.74 37.04 40.66
CA GLY A 7 2.22 36.00 39.75
C GLY A 7 2.26 36.35 38.26
N TYR A 8 2.35 37.63 37.90
CA TYR A 8 2.24 38.08 36.51
C TYR A 8 3.58 38.29 35.79
N LEU A 9 4.71 38.23 36.51
CA LEU A 9 6.05 38.35 35.92
C LEU A 9 6.75 37.01 35.64
N LEU A 10 6.25 35.89 36.15
CA LEU A 10 6.68 34.54 35.73
C LEU A 10 5.87 33.98 34.55
N ALA A 11 4.66 34.50 34.30
CA ALA A 11 3.83 34.11 33.15
C ALA A 11 4.28 34.76 31.82
N LEU A 12 5.12 35.80 31.87
CA LEU A 12 5.64 36.51 30.68
C LEU A 12 7.08 36.12 30.31
N LEU A 13 7.73 35.25 31.10
CA LEU A 13 9.07 34.69 30.81
C LEU A 13 9.05 33.21 30.39
N LEU A 14 7.86 32.61 30.23
CA LEU A 14 7.66 31.28 29.65
C LEU A 14 6.96 31.31 28.27
N ILE A 15 6.78 32.51 27.68
CA ILE A 15 6.18 32.72 26.35
C ILE A 15 7.26 33.10 25.31
N SER A 16 8.44 32.50 25.39
CA SER A 16 9.49 32.75 24.39
C SER A 16 10.11 31.50 23.76
N HIS A 17 9.66 30.28 24.08
CA HIS A 17 10.09 29.05 23.39
C HIS A 17 8.91 28.14 23.01
N ILE A 18 7.97 28.68 22.22
CA ILE A 18 7.19 27.86 21.27
C ILE A 18 7.16 28.65 19.97
N THR A 19 8.28 28.68 19.27
CA THR A 19 8.21 28.77 17.82
C THR A 19 7.40 27.56 17.34
N PRO A 20 6.45 27.71 16.40
CA PRO A 20 5.94 26.56 15.68
C PRO A 20 7.16 25.80 15.14
N SER A 21 7.17 24.47 15.25
CA SER A 21 8.16 23.63 14.59
C SER A 21 8.44 24.20 13.20
N THR A 22 9.65 24.71 13.09
CA THR A 22 10.21 25.56 12.06
C THR A 22 10.29 24.83 10.74
N CYS A 23 9.91 25.51 9.64
CA CYS A 23 10.18 25.17 8.23
C CYS A 23 10.77 23.77 8.00
N THR A 24 9.95 22.79 7.63
CA THR A 24 10.44 21.55 7.02
C THR A 24 11.19 21.89 5.73
N ASN A 25 12.43 21.43 5.61
CA ASN A 25 13.18 21.53 4.37
C ASN A 25 12.44 20.78 3.25
N LYS A 26 12.68 21.19 2.01
CA LYS A 26 12.05 20.63 0.81
C LYS A 26 13.03 19.77 0.04
N VAL A 27 12.56 18.80 -0.73
CA VAL A 27 13.40 17.93 -1.55
C VAL A 27 13.05 18.08 -3.03
N ILE A 28 14.07 18.24 -3.88
CA ILE A 28 13.96 18.06 -5.34
C ILE A 28 14.80 16.84 -5.72
N PHE A 29 14.15 15.84 -6.33
CA PHE A 29 14.81 14.66 -6.87
C PHE A 29 14.82 14.71 -8.40
N ILE A 30 16.02 14.73 -8.99
CA ILE A 30 16.23 14.89 -10.42
C ILE A 30 16.90 13.62 -10.98
N SER A 31 16.35 13.09 -12.07
CA SER A 31 16.95 12.01 -12.84
C SER A 31 17.37 12.51 -14.23
N PHE A 32 18.64 12.33 -14.57
CA PHE A 32 19.19 12.52 -15.91
C PHE A 32 19.45 11.14 -16.53
N ASP A 33 18.62 10.73 -17.48
CA ASP A 33 18.62 9.38 -18.05
C ASP A 33 19.99 9.00 -18.61
N GLY A 34 20.49 7.81 -18.29
CA GLY A 34 21.75 7.28 -18.85
C GLY A 34 23.03 8.02 -18.42
N PHE A 35 22.98 8.85 -17.37
CA PHE A 35 24.16 9.58 -16.87
C PHE A 35 25.08 8.66 -16.05
N ARG A 36 26.12 8.14 -16.72
CA ARG A 36 27.13 7.24 -16.15
C ARG A 36 28.03 7.91 -15.12
N HIS A 37 28.52 7.13 -14.15
CA HIS A 37 29.25 7.63 -12.98
C HIS A 37 30.52 8.46 -13.28
N ASP A 38 31.17 8.28 -14.42
CA ASP A 38 32.44 8.90 -14.83
C ASP A 38 32.28 10.07 -15.82
N TYR A 39 31.05 10.37 -16.23
CA TYR A 39 30.76 11.37 -17.25
C TYR A 39 31.14 12.80 -16.84
N LEU A 40 31.03 13.15 -15.54
CA LEU A 40 31.46 14.47 -15.07
C LEU A 40 32.97 14.66 -15.26
N GLU A 41 33.76 13.65 -14.93
CA GLU A 41 35.21 13.64 -15.08
C GLU A 41 35.61 13.65 -16.56
N MET A 42 34.91 12.89 -17.41
CA MET A 42 35.11 12.92 -18.86
C MET A 42 34.83 14.31 -19.45
N ALA A 43 33.71 14.93 -19.08
CA ALA A 43 33.31 16.26 -19.52
C ALA A 43 34.31 17.32 -19.06
N ALA A 44 34.72 17.30 -17.79
CA ALA A 44 35.72 18.21 -17.26
C ALA A 44 37.06 18.09 -18.01
N LYS A 45 37.54 16.86 -18.24
CA LYS A 45 38.78 16.60 -18.99
C LYS A 45 38.71 17.09 -20.43
N ALA A 46 37.52 17.06 -21.04
CA ALA A 46 37.27 17.58 -22.38
C ALA A 46 37.00 19.09 -22.43
N GLY A 47 37.09 19.80 -21.30
CA GLY A 47 36.92 21.25 -21.22
C GLY A 47 35.46 21.72 -21.22
N ARG A 48 34.51 20.85 -20.88
CA ARG A 48 33.09 21.21 -20.72
C ARG A 48 32.82 21.87 -19.38
N ASN A 49 31.87 22.79 -19.36
CA ASN A 49 31.41 23.40 -18.13
C ASN A 49 30.60 22.39 -17.29
N ILE A 50 31.12 22.07 -16.10
CA ILE A 50 30.43 21.26 -15.08
C ILE A 50 30.30 22.01 -13.74
N SER A 51 30.39 23.34 -13.76
CA SER A 51 30.48 24.17 -12.55
C SER A 51 29.30 24.00 -11.58
N ALA A 52 28.08 23.74 -12.07
CA ALA A 52 26.93 23.52 -11.20
C ALA A 52 27.03 22.18 -10.46
N PHE A 53 27.48 21.13 -11.15
CA PHE A 53 27.75 19.83 -10.53
C PHE A 53 28.92 19.92 -9.54
N ASP A 54 29.99 20.66 -9.89
CA ASP A 54 31.10 20.94 -8.97
C ASP A 54 30.62 21.65 -7.71
N GLN A 55 29.76 22.66 -7.86
CA GLN A 55 29.17 23.37 -6.72
C GLN A 55 28.38 22.43 -5.81
N ILE A 56 27.59 21.51 -6.38
CA ILE A 56 26.79 20.53 -5.62
C ILE A 56 27.71 19.56 -4.87
N ARG A 57 28.64 18.89 -5.56
CA ARG A 57 29.50 17.87 -4.93
C ARG A 57 30.50 18.43 -3.92
N GLN A 58 30.93 19.68 -4.06
CA GLN A 58 31.83 20.33 -3.09
C GLN A 58 31.12 20.75 -1.79
N GLN A 59 29.80 20.96 -1.84
CA GLN A 59 29.01 21.37 -0.68
C GLN A 59 28.26 20.20 -0.02
N GLY A 60 27.96 19.15 -0.77
CA GLY A 60 27.43 17.90 -0.24
C GLY A 60 28.35 16.72 -0.55
N PHE A 61 27.89 15.78 -1.37
CA PHE A 61 28.70 14.61 -1.75
C PHE A 61 28.44 14.14 -3.20
N GLN A 62 29.32 13.28 -3.69
CA GLN A 62 29.17 12.50 -4.92
C GLN A 62 29.26 11.01 -4.59
N ALA A 63 28.50 10.18 -5.30
CA ALA A 63 28.56 8.73 -5.18
C ALA A 63 28.46 8.04 -6.54
N GLU A 64 29.03 6.85 -6.61
CA GLU A 64 28.75 5.85 -7.64
C GLU A 64 27.62 4.96 -7.12
N VAL A 65 26.57 4.80 -7.92
CA VAL A 65 25.35 4.10 -7.53
C VAL A 65 25.37 2.68 -8.08
N GLN A 66 25.16 1.69 -7.20
CA GLN A 66 24.89 0.32 -7.61
C GLN A 66 23.43 0.20 -8.07
N ASN A 67 23.26 -0.17 -9.33
CA ASN A 67 21.98 -0.25 -10.00
C ASN A 67 21.19 -1.52 -9.66
N VAL A 68 19.87 -1.49 -9.87
CA VAL A 68 19.05 -2.72 -9.90
C VAL A 68 19.24 -3.50 -11.21
N MET A 69 18.85 -4.77 -11.23
CA MET A 69 18.69 -5.53 -12.48
C MET A 69 17.22 -5.60 -12.89
N LEU A 70 16.85 -5.33 -14.15
CA LEU A 70 17.69 -4.94 -15.27
C LEU A 70 17.97 -3.43 -15.28
N THR A 71 19.14 -3.02 -15.77
CA THR A 71 19.57 -1.62 -15.88
C THR A 71 18.89 -0.91 -17.07
N LEU A 72 17.56 -0.92 -17.09
CA LEU A 72 16.70 -0.31 -18.10
C LEU A 72 15.88 0.82 -17.47
N THR A 73 15.51 1.81 -18.29
CA THR A 73 14.86 3.04 -17.84
C THR A 73 13.63 2.82 -16.97
N PHE A 74 12.64 2.06 -17.43
CA PHE A 74 11.38 1.89 -16.70
C PHE A 74 11.59 1.13 -15.38
N PRO A 75 12.22 -0.07 -15.38
CA PRO A 75 12.53 -0.79 -14.15
C PRO A 75 13.32 0.05 -13.15
N SER A 76 14.42 0.68 -13.57
CA SER A 76 15.29 1.47 -12.70
C SER A 76 14.61 2.72 -12.12
N HIS A 77 13.88 3.50 -12.94
CA HIS A 77 13.16 4.67 -12.44
C HIS A 77 12.07 4.31 -11.44
N TYR A 78 11.39 3.19 -11.65
CA TYR A 78 10.36 2.74 -10.72
C TYR A 78 10.96 2.15 -9.44
N ALA A 79 12.13 1.50 -9.52
CA ALA A 79 12.91 1.11 -8.35
C ALA A 79 13.33 2.32 -7.49
N MET A 80 13.79 3.41 -8.12
CA MET A 80 14.09 4.67 -7.41
C MET A 80 12.84 5.30 -6.77
N ALA A 81 11.69 5.21 -7.45
CA ALA A 81 10.43 5.75 -6.95
C ALA A 81 9.81 4.91 -5.84
N THR A 82 10.09 3.61 -5.74
CA THR A 82 9.42 2.69 -4.80
C THR A 82 10.36 2.09 -3.75
N GLY A 83 11.67 2.22 -3.91
CA GLY A 83 12.65 1.60 -3.02
C GLY A 83 12.71 0.07 -3.14
N ARG A 84 12.22 -0.50 -4.25
CA ARG A 84 12.09 -1.95 -4.45
C ARG A 84 12.96 -2.43 -5.60
N ASN A 85 13.39 -3.69 -5.52
CA ASN A 85 13.99 -4.41 -6.64
C ASN A 85 12.92 -4.71 -7.70
N VAL A 86 13.40 -4.98 -8.91
CA VAL A 86 12.58 -5.18 -10.09
C VAL A 86 11.60 -6.34 -9.97
N GLU A 87 12.02 -7.45 -9.36
CA GLU A 87 11.11 -8.57 -9.09
C GLU A 87 10.00 -8.21 -8.10
N ASN A 88 10.20 -7.22 -7.23
CA ASN A 88 9.27 -6.89 -6.15
C ASN A 88 8.29 -5.78 -6.51
N HIS A 89 8.64 -4.85 -7.41
CA HIS A 89 7.70 -3.85 -7.96
C HIS A 89 7.07 -4.29 -9.30
N GLY A 90 7.62 -5.32 -9.95
CA GLY A 90 7.01 -6.01 -11.08
C GLY A 90 6.98 -5.26 -12.42
N LEU A 91 7.75 -4.18 -12.55
CA LEU A 91 8.01 -3.51 -13.82
C LEU A 91 9.31 -4.08 -14.38
N VAL A 92 9.25 -5.26 -14.98
CA VAL A 92 10.43 -6.14 -15.18
C VAL A 92 11.24 -5.84 -16.44
N GLY A 93 10.74 -4.94 -17.29
CA GLY A 93 11.40 -4.51 -18.50
C GLY A 93 10.61 -3.39 -19.17
N ASN A 94 11.15 -2.86 -20.27
CA ASN A 94 10.43 -1.86 -21.08
C ASN A 94 9.29 -2.51 -21.92
N LYS A 95 9.32 -3.84 -22.08
CA LYS A 95 8.28 -4.62 -22.75
C LYS A 95 8.26 -6.06 -22.23
N PHE A 96 7.18 -6.50 -21.59
CA PHE A 96 7.10 -7.86 -21.05
C PHE A 96 5.68 -8.42 -21.10
N TYR A 97 5.52 -9.72 -20.90
CA TYR A 97 4.22 -10.41 -20.87
C TYR A 97 3.84 -10.77 -19.43
N ASP A 98 2.57 -10.54 -19.06
CA ASP A 98 1.99 -11.03 -17.80
C ASP A 98 1.01 -12.17 -18.12
N GLU A 99 1.34 -13.38 -17.65
CA GLU A 99 0.55 -14.60 -17.88
C GLU A 99 -0.84 -14.54 -17.24
N VAL A 100 -1.00 -13.81 -16.14
CA VAL A 100 -2.28 -13.70 -15.42
C VAL A 100 -3.20 -12.68 -16.07
N LEU A 101 -2.65 -11.53 -16.49
CA LEU A 101 -3.41 -10.55 -17.25
C LEU A 101 -3.65 -11.02 -18.69
N ASN A 102 -2.83 -11.96 -19.18
CA ASN A 102 -2.75 -12.37 -20.57
C ASN A 102 -2.55 -11.17 -21.53
N LEU A 103 -1.73 -10.22 -21.10
CA LEU A 103 -1.46 -8.97 -21.80
C LEU A 103 0.04 -8.69 -21.86
N THR A 104 0.46 -7.94 -22.87
CA THR A 104 1.84 -7.45 -23.02
C THR A 104 1.90 -5.98 -22.64
N TYR A 105 2.79 -5.64 -21.73
CA TYR A 105 3.18 -4.27 -21.44
C TYR A 105 4.20 -3.81 -22.48
N LYS A 106 4.10 -2.56 -22.91
CA LYS A 106 5.11 -1.90 -23.74
C LYS A 106 5.08 -0.41 -23.43
N TYR A 107 6.21 0.13 -22.98
CA TYR A 107 6.28 1.52 -22.53
C TYR A 107 5.92 2.55 -23.62
N THR A 108 6.08 2.19 -24.90
CA THR A 108 5.71 3.06 -26.03
C THR A 108 4.21 3.06 -26.34
N GLU A 109 3.39 2.28 -25.62
CA GLU A 109 1.94 2.23 -25.78
C GLU A 109 1.31 3.06 -24.65
N PRO A 110 0.91 4.33 -24.88
CA PRO A 110 0.49 5.23 -23.81
C PRO A 110 -0.64 4.68 -22.95
N LYS A 111 -1.56 3.92 -23.54
CA LYS A 111 -2.66 3.27 -22.81
C LYS A 111 -2.16 2.39 -21.65
N ARG A 112 -1.07 1.64 -21.87
CA ARG A 112 -0.47 0.77 -20.85
C ARG A 112 0.17 1.56 -19.72
N ASN A 113 0.72 2.74 -20.01
CA ASN A 113 1.32 3.59 -18.98
C ASN A 113 0.27 4.26 -18.09
N LEU A 114 -0.99 4.37 -18.53
CA LEU A 114 -2.08 4.94 -17.72
C LEU A 114 -2.73 3.92 -16.77
N GLU A 115 -2.52 2.63 -17.01
CA GLU A 115 -3.14 1.52 -16.29
C GLU A 115 -2.35 1.19 -15.00
N GLY A 116 -2.94 1.44 -13.82
CA GLY A 116 -2.29 1.21 -12.51
C GLY A 116 -1.84 -0.24 -12.26
N GLU A 117 -2.53 -1.23 -12.85
CA GLU A 117 -2.23 -2.66 -12.68
C GLU A 117 -0.79 -3.08 -13.03
N TRP A 118 -0.12 -2.31 -13.90
CA TRP A 118 1.28 -2.57 -14.27
C TRP A 118 2.26 -2.12 -13.18
N PHE A 119 1.87 -1.12 -12.38
CA PHE A 119 2.70 -0.45 -11.39
C PHE A 119 2.41 -0.91 -9.95
N GLU A 120 1.25 -1.50 -9.69
CA GLU A 120 0.80 -1.89 -8.33
C GLU A 120 1.30 -3.29 -7.87
N TYR A 121 2.11 -3.98 -8.67
CA TYR A 121 2.55 -5.34 -8.35
C TYR A 121 3.30 -5.38 -7.01
N GLY A 122 2.99 -6.38 -6.19
CA GLY A 122 3.64 -6.55 -4.88
C GLY A 122 3.30 -5.45 -3.86
N GLY A 123 2.27 -4.64 -4.12
CA GLY A 123 1.91 -3.49 -3.29
C GLY A 123 2.88 -2.33 -3.44
N ALA A 124 3.54 -2.20 -4.59
CA ALA A 124 4.46 -1.10 -4.83
C ALA A 124 3.73 0.25 -4.69
N GLU A 125 4.35 1.16 -3.95
CA GLU A 125 3.86 2.51 -3.72
C GLU A 125 5.01 3.49 -4.03
N PRO A 126 4.79 4.44 -4.93
CA PRO A 126 5.81 5.42 -5.27
C PRO A 126 5.91 6.54 -4.23
N LEU A 127 7.09 7.15 -4.08
CA LEU A 127 7.41 8.21 -3.11
C LEU A 127 6.39 9.34 -3.07
N TRP A 128 5.85 9.74 -4.23
CA TRP A 128 4.86 10.81 -4.28
C TRP A 128 3.58 10.47 -3.51
N GLN A 129 3.13 9.21 -3.58
CA GLN A 129 1.97 8.74 -2.81
C GLN A 129 2.33 8.58 -1.34
N THR A 130 3.51 8.07 -1.03
CA THR A 130 4.02 8.00 0.35
C THR A 130 4.00 9.38 1.00
N ASN A 131 4.57 10.39 0.35
CA ASN A 131 4.58 11.76 0.84
C ASN A 131 3.17 12.34 0.97
N GLU A 132 2.29 12.06 0.01
CA GLU A 132 0.91 12.56 0.01
C GLU A 132 0.07 11.98 1.15
N ARG A 133 0.18 10.68 1.45
CA ARG A 133 -0.53 10.09 2.60
C ARG A 133 0.03 10.51 3.96
N HIS A 134 1.22 11.11 4.01
CA HIS A 134 1.71 11.80 5.21
C HIS A 134 1.16 13.23 5.34
N GLY A 135 0.25 13.65 4.45
CA GLY A 135 -0.47 14.92 4.52
C GLY A 135 0.19 16.06 3.72
N HIS A 136 1.17 15.76 2.87
CA HIS A 136 1.86 16.75 2.03
C HIS A 136 1.38 16.69 0.58
N ARG A 137 1.87 17.60 -0.28
CA ARG A 137 1.66 17.53 -1.73
C ARG A 137 2.98 17.32 -2.46
N THR A 138 2.92 16.56 -3.55
CA THR A 138 4.06 16.27 -4.40
C THR A 138 3.83 16.81 -5.81
N CYS A 139 4.90 17.29 -6.45
CA CYS A 139 4.90 17.59 -7.89
C CYS A 139 5.82 16.63 -8.65
N VAL A 140 5.33 15.95 -9.70
CA VAL A 140 6.11 14.96 -10.45
C VAL A 140 6.08 15.28 -11.94
N PHE A 141 7.24 15.56 -12.51
CA PHE A 141 7.38 15.90 -13.92
C PHE A 141 8.08 14.79 -14.68
N GLN A 142 7.26 14.01 -15.40
CA GLN A 142 7.69 13.03 -16.40
C GLN A 142 8.49 11.84 -15.84
N TRP A 143 8.22 11.45 -14.58
CA TRP A 143 8.79 10.25 -13.98
C TRP A 143 7.98 9.01 -14.37
N VAL A 144 8.64 7.87 -14.55
CA VAL A 144 7.97 6.59 -14.87
C VAL A 144 6.91 6.25 -13.82
N GLY A 145 5.66 6.06 -14.25
CA GLY A 145 4.52 5.70 -13.41
C GLY A 145 3.77 6.91 -12.84
N SER A 146 4.27 8.13 -13.02
CA SER A 146 3.60 9.36 -12.58
C SER A 146 2.37 9.74 -13.42
N GLU A 147 2.24 9.12 -14.60
CA GLU A 147 1.07 9.22 -15.48
C GLU A 147 -0.01 8.18 -15.17
N ALA A 148 0.29 7.16 -14.35
CA ALA A 148 -0.62 6.08 -14.01
C ALA A 148 -1.48 6.44 -12.80
N ARG A 149 -2.70 5.90 -12.74
CA ARG A 149 -3.55 5.91 -11.53
C ARG A 149 -3.19 4.73 -10.62
N VAL A 150 -2.01 4.78 -10.03
CA VAL A 150 -1.55 3.78 -9.05
C VAL A 150 -2.43 3.85 -7.80
N HIS A 151 -3.02 2.74 -7.38
CA HIS A 151 -4.02 2.66 -6.30
C HIS A 151 -5.19 3.64 -6.49
N GLY A 152 -5.55 3.91 -7.76
CA GLY A 152 -6.62 4.84 -8.14
C GLY A 152 -6.26 6.33 -8.11
N LYS A 153 -5.05 6.70 -7.65
CA LYS A 153 -4.59 8.09 -7.49
C LYS A 153 -3.41 8.40 -8.41
N MET A 154 -3.39 9.60 -8.99
CA MET A 154 -2.17 10.17 -9.62
C MET A 154 -1.43 11.01 -8.58
N ALA A 155 -0.18 11.37 -8.83
CA ALA A 155 0.50 12.42 -8.05
C ALA A 155 -0.32 13.72 -8.07
N PHE A 156 -0.30 14.47 -6.98
CA PHE A 156 -1.12 15.67 -6.79
C PHE A 156 -0.95 16.67 -7.94
N ALA A 157 0.30 16.95 -8.33
CA ALA A 157 0.62 17.69 -9.53
C ALA A 157 1.50 16.84 -10.46
N THR A 158 1.00 16.52 -11.66
CA THR A 158 1.74 15.75 -12.67
C THR A 158 1.59 16.37 -14.06
N SER A 159 2.62 16.23 -14.90
CA SER A 159 2.54 16.58 -16.33
C SER A 159 1.93 15.49 -17.21
N GLY A 160 1.56 14.35 -16.63
CA GLY A 160 0.95 13.22 -17.34
C GLY A 160 1.94 12.51 -18.28
N VAL A 161 1.41 12.00 -19.40
CA VAL A 161 2.17 11.20 -20.37
C VAL A 161 3.42 11.94 -20.87
N TYR A 162 4.53 11.22 -20.97
CA TYR A 162 5.82 11.75 -21.43
C TYR A 162 5.73 12.53 -22.75
N LYS A 163 6.52 13.60 -22.83
CA LYS A 163 6.65 14.48 -23.99
C LYS A 163 8.06 15.05 -24.08
N ASP A 164 8.79 14.67 -25.12
CA ASP A 164 10.19 15.05 -25.37
C ASP A 164 10.39 16.57 -25.55
N GLY A 165 9.36 17.28 -26.03
CA GLY A 165 9.48 18.69 -26.44
C GLY A 165 9.67 19.72 -25.32
N TYR A 166 9.63 19.34 -24.05
CA TYR A 166 9.84 20.29 -22.94
C TYR A 166 11.32 20.44 -22.61
N SER A 167 11.84 21.67 -22.72
CA SER A 167 13.21 22.00 -22.33
C SER A 167 13.42 21.82 -20.82
N LEU A 168 14.66 21.54 -20.41
CA LEU A 168 15.01 21.38 -19.00
C LEU A 168 14.67 22.64 -18.18
N LYS A 169 14.93 23.84 -18.70
CA LYS A 169 14.57 25.11 -18.04
C LYS A 169 13.07 25.25 -17.81
N TRP A 170 12.24 24.84 -18.77
CA TRP A 170 10.78 24.85 -18.59
C TRP A 170 10.34 23.89 -17.48
N ARG A 171 10.93 22.69 -17.42
CA ARG A 171 10.61 21.70 -16.38
C ARG A 171 11.04 22.24 -15.00
N VAL A 172 12.22 22.86 -14.91
CA VAL A 172 12.70 23.56 -13.71
C VAL A 172 11.72 24.64 -13.27
N ASP A 173 11.25 25.50 -14.16
CA ASP A 173 10.29 26.56 -13.82
C ASP A 173 9.02 25.99 -13.19
N ARG A 174 8.46 24.91 -13.77
CA ARG A 174 7.26 24.28 -13.22
C ARG A 174 7.49 23.65 -11.85
N VAL A 175 8.63 23.00 -11.63
CA VAL A 175 8.99 22.47 -10.31
C VAL A 175 9.04 23.60 -9.28
N LEU A 176 9.67 24.72 -9.62
CA LEU A 176 9.80 25.86 -8.71
C LEU A 176 8.47 26.57 -8.45
N ASP A 177 7.57 26.65 -9.44
CA ASP A 177 6.22 27.21 -9.27
C ASP A 177 5.42 26.44 -8.20
N PHE A 178 5.52 25.11 -8.18
CA PHE A 178 4.87 24.27 -7.18
C PHE A 178 5.61 24.30 -5.84
N LEU A 179 6.93 24.08 -5.84
CA LEU A 179 7.71 23.94 -4.60
C LEU A 179 7.73 25.25 -3.78
N SER A 180 7.53 26.41 -4.42
CA SER A 180 7.42 27.71 -3.76
C SER A 180 6.18 27.84 -2.86
N GLN A 181 5.16 27.00 -3.06
CA GLN A 181 3.92 26.99 -2.28
C GLN A 181 4.12 26.20 -0.97
N PRO A 182 3.49 26.60 0.14
CA PRO A 182 3.73 26.00 1.47
C PRO A 182 3.31 24.53 1.56
N GLU A 183 2.27 24.11 0.83
CA GLU A 183 1.75 22.73 0.83
C GLU A 183 2.65 21.70 0.12
N PHE A 184 3.59 22.13 -0.74
CA PHE A 184 4.49 21.24 -1.48
C PHE A 184 5.84 21.15 -0.78
N ASN A 185 6.25 19.96 -0.36
CA ASN A 185 7.59 19.71 0.22
C ASN A 185 8.49 18.87 -0.67
N PHE A 186 7.93 18.20 -1.70
CA PHE A 186 8.66 17.26 -2.54
C PHE A 186 8.31 17.44 -4.01
N CYS A 187 9.34 17.43 -4.86
CA CYS A 187 9.19 17.38 -6.30
C CYS A 187 10.18 16.44 -6.98
N MET A 188 9.72 15.80 -8.05
CA MET A 188 10.50 14.88 -8.87
C MET A 188 10.54 15.37 -10.32
N LEU A 189 11.70 15.25 -10.97
CA LEU A 189 11.92 15.71 -12.34
C LEU A 189 12.78 14.73 -13.11
N TYR A 190 12.32 14.33 -14.29
CA TYR A 190 13.09 13.52 -15.24
C TYR A 190 13.58 14.39 -16.42
N TYR A 191 14.72 14.04 -17.00
CA TYR A 191 15.19 14.55 -18.29
C TYR A 191 15.99 13.47 -19.04
N ASN A 192 15.81 13.38 -20.36
CA ASN A 192 16.21 12.22 -21.18
C ASN A 192 17.63 12.27 -21.77
N GLU A 193 18.42 13.26 -21.38
CA GLU A 193 19.85 13.35 -21.74
C GLU A 193 20.69 13.06 -20.49
N PRO A 194 21.86 12.42 -20.63
CA PRO A 194 22.55 12.12 -21.89
C PRO A 194 22.19 10.79 -22.60
N ASP A 195 21.23 9.99 -22.11
CA ASP A 195 20.86 8.69 -22.71
C ASP A 195 20.60 8.78 -24.22
N LYS A 196 19.76 9.73 -24.65
CA LYS A 196 19.41 9.93 -26.07
C LYS A 196 20.65 10.15 -26.94
N SER A 197 21.60 10.97 -26.49
CA SER A 197 22.87 11.18 -27.19
C SER A 197 23.77 9.93 -27.11
N GLY A 198 23.77 9.24 -25.97
CA GLY A 198 24.51 8.00 -25.73
C GLY A 198 24.13 6.89 -26.70
N HIS A 199 22.83 6.60 -26.87
CA HIS A 199 22.36 5.62 -27.85
C HIS A 199 22.83 5.96 -29.26
N ARG A 200 22.67 7.23 -29.66
CA ARG A 200 22.86 7.65 -31.05
C ARG A 200 24.33 7.81 -31.47
N TYR A 201 25.22 8.13 -30.54
CA TYR A 201 26.61 8.48 -30.87
C TYR A 201 27.66 7.70 -30.08
N GLY A 202 27.24 6.94 -29.06
CA GLY A 202 28.13 6.20 -28.17
C GLY A 202 28.52 7.02 -26.92
N PRO A 203 28.80 6.34 -25.78
CA PRO A 203 29.09 6.99 -24.49
C PRO A 203 30.33 7.89 -24.51
N ASN A 204 31.26 7.67 -25.44
CA ASN A 204 32.53 8.41 -25.53
C ASN A 204 32.50 9.57 -26.54
N SER A 205 31.33 9.88 -27.10
CA SER A 205 31.17 10.86 -28.17
C SER A 205 31.22 12.30 -27.68
N LYS A 206 31.52 13.23 -28.60
CA LYS A 206 31.45 14.68 -28.30
C LYS A 206 30.02 15.08 -27.93
N GLU A 207 29.03 14.46 -28.55
CA GLU A 207 27.60 14.73 -28.38
C GLU A 207 27.13 14.40 -26.96
N VAL A 208 27.60 13.31 -26.36
CA VAL A 208 27.36 13.02 -24.94
C VAL A 208 27.98 14.09 -24.04
N LEU A 209 29.20 14.56 -24.35
CA LEU A 209 29.86 15.62 -23.60
C LEU A 209 29.15 16.99 -23.75
N ASP A 210 28.63 17.29 -24.95
CA ASP A 210 27.75 18.45 -25.20
C ASP A 210 26.43 18.34 -24.42
N ALA A 211 25.85 17.14 -24.34
CA ALA A 211 24.65 16.88 -23.56
C ALA A 211 24.89 17.09 -22.05
N ILE A 212 26.04 16.66 -21.52
CA ILE A 212 26.43 16.89 -20.11
C ILE A 212 26.57 18.40 -19.82
N GLU A 213 27.16 19.18 -20.73
CA GLU A 213 27.23 20.63 -20.61
C GLU A 213 25.82 21.27 -20.62
N LEU A 214 24.91 20.77 -21.46
CA LEU A 214 23.50 21.19 -21.49
C LEU A 214 22.77 20.92 -20.16
N VAL A 215 22.90 19.73 -19.57
CA VAL A 215 22.28 19.46 -18.26
C VAL A 215 22.93 20.27 -17.15
N ASN A 216 24.24 20.55 -17.21
CA ASN A 216 24.91 21.47 -16.29
C ASN A 216 24.31 22.89 -16.36
N ASP A 217 24.06 23.43 -17.55
CA ASP A 217 23.43 24.74 -17.72
C ASP A 217 22.02 24.80 -17.12
N GLY A 218 21.27 23.70 -17.22
CA GLY A 218 19.98 23.55 -16.55
C GLY A 218 20.09 23.53 -15.03
N MET A 219 21.09 22.85 -14.49
CA MET A 219 21.37 22.82 -13.04
C MET A 219 21.84 24.19 -12.53
N ALA A 220 22.71 24.88 -13.26
CA ALA A 220 23.12 26.25 -12.94
C ALA A 220 21.90 27.19 -12.87
N TYR A 221 20.99 27.08 -13.84
CA TYR A 221 19.74 27.82 -13.85
C TYR A 221 18.84 27.51 -12.65
N LEU A 222 18.68 26.24 -12.30
CA LEU A 222 17.92 25.80 -11.12
C LEU A 222 18.49 26.40 -9.83
N LEU A 223 19.80 26.27 -9.60
CA LEU A 223 20.48 26.79 -8.40
C LEU A 223 20.32 28.31 -8.30
N GLN A 224 20.51 29.03 -9.42
CA GLN A 224 20.32 30.48 -9.48
C GLN A 224 18.89 30.88 -9.12
N ARG A 225 17.88 30.18 -9.65
CA ARG A 225 16.47 30.50 -9.43
C ARG A 225 16.03 30.23 -7.99
N ILE A 226 16.50 29.15 -7.37
CA ILE A 226 16.20 28.86 -5.95
C ILE A 226 16.75 29.96 -5.04
N GLU A 227 17.96 30.45 -5.31
CA GLU A 227 18.57 31.54 -4.55
C GLU A 227 17.79 32.86 -4.66
N GLN A 228 17.03 33.05 -5.74
CA GLN A 228 16.18 34.21 -5.98
C GLN A 228 14.77 34.10 -5.36
N ILE A 229 14.35 32.90 -4.93
CA ILE A 229 13.01 32.66 -4.39
C ILE A 229 13.09 32.60 -2.86
N PRO A 230 12.58 33.61 -2.11
CA PRO A 230 12.74 33.68 -0.66
C PRO A 230 12.16 32.48 0.11
N SER A 231 11.11 31.85 -0.41
CA SER A 231 10.51 30.66 0.21
C SER A 231 11.35 29.39 0.06
N LEU A 232 12.32 29.37 -0.87
CA LEU A 232 13.17 28.22 -1.19
C LEU A 232 14.63 28.40 -0.78
N LYS A 233 15.15 29.63 -0.81
CA LYS A 233 16.54 29.94 -0.45
C LYS A 233 16.95 29.32 0.89
N GLY A 234 17.98 28.47 0.85
CA GLY A 234 18.55 27.79 2.02
C GLY A 234 17.68 26.66 2.61
N LYS A 235 16.60 26.25 1.93
CA LYS A 235 15.63 25.27 2.44
C LYS A 235 15.44 24.05 1.54
N VAL A 236 16.24 23.91 0.48
CA VAL A 236 16.05 22.84 -0.52
C VAL A 236 17.22 21.86 -0.47
N ASN A 237 16.89 20.59 -0.34
CA ASN A 237 17.77 19.45 -0.57
C ASN A 237 17.66 19.01 -2.04
N PHE A 238 18.81 18.87 -2.68
CA PHE A 238 18.96 18.38 -4.04
C PHE A 238 19.47 16.95 -4.00
N VAL A 239 18.76 16.06 -4.68
CA VAL A 239 19.22 14.70 -5.00
C VAL A 239 19.22 14.60 -6.52
N VAL A 240 20.36 14.38 -7.14
CA VAL A 240 20.50 14.31 -8.60
C VAL A 240 21.20 13.02 -8.96
N SER A 241 20.52 12.15 -9.69
CA SER A 241 20.98 10.81 -10.03
C SER A 241 20.68 10.48 -11.48
N ALA A 242 20.99 9.25 -11.87
CA ALA A 242 20.46 8.60 -13.06
C ALA A 242 19.92 7.21 -12.73
N ASP A 243 19.24 6.64 -13.70
CA ASP A 243 18.63 5.31 -13.69
C ASP A 243 19.59 4.20 -14.13
N HIS A 244 20.52 4.50 -15.03
CA HIS A 244 21.62 3.63 -15.45
C HIS A 244 22.78 4.42 -16.06
N GLY A 245 23.88 3.70 -16.30
CA GLY A 245 24.95 4.16 -17.16
C GLY A 245 24.73 3.78 -18.64
N MET A 246 25.82 3.61 -19.38
CA MET A 246 25.84 3.36 -20.82
C MET A 246 27.17 2.71 -21.21
N THR A 247 27.12 1.71 -22.10
CA THR A 247 28.32 1.12 -22.72
C THR A 247 28.31 1.32 -24.23
N GLU A 248 29.49 1.19 -24.83
CA GLU A 248 29.69 1.27 -26.28
C GLU A 248 29.28 -0.05 -26.95
N VAL A 249 28.51 0.03 -28.04
CA VAL A 249 28.08 -1.13 -28.83
C VAL A 249 28.43 -0.99 -30.30
N ASP A 250 28.56 -2.12 -30.98
CA ASP A 250 28.80 -2.17 -32.43
C ASP A 250 27.62 -2.88 -33.12
N PRO A 251 26.75 -2.14 -33.84
CA PRO A 251 25.55 -2.69 -34.47
C PRO A 251 25.84 -3.60 -35.68
N ILE A 252 27.11 -3.75 -36.07
CA ILE A 252 27.55 -4.59 -37.19
C ILE A 252 28.34 -5.80 -36.68
N ASN A 253 29.37 -5.58 -35.87
CA ASN A 253 30.33 -6.64 -35.53
C ASN A 253 30.05 -7.34 -34.19
N ARG A 254 29.27 -6.74 -33.28
CA ARG A 254 28.98 -7.30 -31.94
C ARG A 254 27.50 -7.63 -31.78
N VAL A 255 26.97 -8.43 -32.71
CA VAL A 255 25.55 -8.81 -32.73
C VAL A 255 25.36 -10.32 -32.61
N ILE A 256 24.62 -10.75 -31.60
CA ILE A 256 24.22 -12.12 -31.33
C ILE A 256 22.92 -12.41 -32.08
N ASP A 257 22.95 -13.29 -33.08
CA ASP A 257 21.77 -13.63 -33.90
C ASP A 257 20.89 -14.71 -33.26
N ALA A 258 20.24 -14.34 -32.15
CA ALA A 258 19.23 -15.19 -31.49
C ALA A 258 18.01 -15.43 -32.39
N TYR A 259 17.62 -14.44 -33.20
CA TYR A 259 16.46 -14.52 -34.10
C TYR A 259 16.54 -15.73 -35.05
N SER A 260 17.71 -15.98 -35.65
CA SER A 260 17.91 -17.12 -36.55
C SER A 260 17.56 -18.47 -35.90
N LYS A 261 17.75 -18.58 -34.59
CA LYS A 261 17.50 -19.79 -33.79
C LYS A 261 16.05 -19.91 -33.34
N ILE A 262 15.41 -18.79 -32.99
CA ILE A 262 14.07 -18.81 -32.41
C ILE A 262 12.93 -18.62 -33.42
N LYS A 263 13.21 -18.17 -34.66
CA LYS A 263 12.20 -17.79 -35.66
C LYS A 263 11.19 -18.88 -36.05
N THR A 264 11.52 -20.15 -35.84
CA THR A 264 10.63 -21.29 -36.15
C THR A 264 9.73 -21.70 -34.98
N PHE A 265 9.98 -21.17 -33.79
CA PHE A 265 9.23 -21.50 -32.59
C PHE A 265 8.06 -20.54 -32.36
N SER A 266 7.05 -20.99 -31.62
CA SER A 266 5.93 -20.16 -31.19
C SER A 266 6.19 -19.68 -29.77
N TYR A 267 6.31 -18.37 -29.56
CA TYR A 267 6.65 -17.79 -28.25
C TYR A 267 6.10 -16.37 -28.06
N LYS A 268 6.05 -15.90 -26.81
CA LYS A 268 6.01 -14.46 -26.47
C LYS A 268 7.39 -14.03 -26.02
N GLY A 269 7.80 -12.82 -26.42
CA GLY A 269 9.14 -12.30 -26.14
C GLY A 269 9.12 -10.98 -25.37
N ASP A 270 9.89 -10.93 -24.28
CA ASP A 270 10.45 -9.72 -23.68
C ASP A 270 11.81 -9.49 -24.36
N THR A 271 12.03 -8.30 -24.89
CA THR A 271 13.18 -8.06 -25.76
C THR A 271 13.74 -6.67 -25.52
N SER A 272 15.00 -6.61 -25.14
CA SER A 272 15.87 -5.44 -25.17
C SER A 272 17.02 -5.73 -26.15
N PRO A 273 17.69 -4.70 -26.72
CA PRO A 273 18.96 -4.93 -27.40
C PRO A 273 20.04 -5.58 -26.54
N ALA A 274 19.95 -5.58 -25.21
CA ALA A 274 20.92 -6.24 -24.31
C ALA A 274 20.44 -7.59 -23.71
N SER A 275 19.15 -7.93 -23.85
CA SER A 275 18.58 -9.12 -23.19
C SER A 275 17.35 -9.68 -23.92
N ILE A 276 17.05 -10.96 -23.68
CA ILE A 276 15.92 -11.69 -24.27
C ILE A 276 15.23 -12.55 -23.21
N GLY A 277 13.91 -12.42 -23.09
CA GLY A 277 13.04 -13.28 -22.30
C GLY A 277 12.05 -14.00 -23.19
N LEU A 278 11.89 -15.32 -23.02
CA LEU A 278 11.03 -16.15 -23.87
C LEU A 278 10.02 -16.95 -23.04
N TRP A 279 8.73 -16.82 -23.40
CA TRP A 279 7.65 -17.69 -22.92
C TRP A 279 7.22 -18.64 -24.04
N PRO A 280 7.18 -19.96 -23.78
CA PRO A 280 6.67 -20.93 -24.75
C PRO A 280 5.20 -20.67 -25.09
N GLN A 281 4.82 -20.87 -26.35
CA GLN A 281 3.43 -20.88 -26.79
C GLN A 281 3.13 -22.11 -27.64
N LYS A 282 1.87 -22.56 -27.61
CA LYS A 282 1.37 -23.65 -28.46
C LYS A 282 2.26 -24.91 -28.32
N ASN A 283 2.75 -25.43 -29.45
CA ASN A 283 3.53 -26.67 -29.56
C ASN A 283 5.03 -26.49 -29.27
N THR A 284 5.43 -25.37 -28.65
CA THR A 284 6.82 -25.13 -28.25
C THR A 284 6.97 -25.36 -26.75
N THR A 285 7.94 -26.16 -26.37
CA THR A 285 8.29 -26.45 -24.97
C THR A 285 9.32 -25.46 -24.44
N LEU A 286 9.40 -25.36 -23.11
CA LEU A 286 10.39 -24.52 -22.44
C LEU A 286 11.83 -24.94 -22.79
N LYS A 287 12.09 -26.25 -22.83
CA LYS A 287 13.41 -26.82 -23.15
C LYS A 287 13.84 -26.49 -24.57
N GLU A 288 12.93 -26.54 -25.54
CA GLU A 288 13.23 -26.19 -26.92
C GLU A 288 13.68 -24.73 -27.06
N LEU A 289 13.02 -23.80 -26.35
CA LEU A 289 13.43 -22.39 -26.37
C LEU A 289 14.78 -22.18 -25.68
N TYR A 290 15.02 -22.84 -24.55
CA TYR A 290 16.30 -22.79 -23.86
C TYR A 290 17.43 -23.31 -24.76
N ASP A 291 17.31 -24.54 -25.26
CA ASP A 291 18.31 -25.20 -26.12
C ASP A 291 18.59 -24.40 -27.40
N ALA A 292 17.60 -23.66 -27.93
CA ALA A 292 17.75 -22.89 -29.17
C ALA A 292 18.75 -21.73 -29.02
N ILE A 293 18.82 -21.09 -27.86
CA ILE A 293 19.70 -19.94 -27.61
C ILE A 293 20.84 -20.26 -26.65
N TYR A 294 20.79 -21.39 -25.95
CA TYR A 294 21.85 -21.86 -25.09
C TYR A 294 23.13 -22.15 -25.90
N GLY A 295 24.27 -21.66 -25.40
CA GLY A 295 25.56 -21.80 -26.06
C GLY A 295 25.83 -20.81 -27.20
N LEU A 296 24.93 -19.85 -27.46
CA LEU A 296 25.27 -18.71 -28.31
C LEU A 296 26.42 -17.91 -27.67
N PRO A 297 27.48 -17.56 -28.44
CA PRO A 297 28.62 -16.84 -27.89
C PRO A 297 28.22 -15.46 -27.39
N ASN A 298 28.77 -15.06 -26.24
CA ASN A 298 28.49 -13.79 -25.56
C ASN A 298 27.04 -13.62 -25.06
N LEU A 299 26.29 -14.72 -24.90
CA LEU A 299 24.95 -14.73 -24.33
C LEU A 299 24.89 -15.72 -23.16
N SER A 300 24.70 -15.21 -21.95
CA SER A 300 24.42 -16.04 -20.78
C SER A 300 22.93 -16.35 -20.71
N VAL A 301 22.56 -17.63 -20.71
CA VAL A 301 21.15 -18.09 -20.73
C VAL A 301 20.82 -18.91 -19.50
N TYR A 302 19.68 -18.60 -18.87
CA TYR A 302 19.22 -19.17 -17.62
C TYR A 302 17.79 -19.69 -17.75
N TYR A 303 17.48 -20.80 -17.08
CA TYR A 303 16.12 -20.98 -16.61
C TYR A 303 15.84 -19.97 -15.49
N LYS A 304 14.58 -19.55 -15.34
CA LYS A 304 14.19 -18.53 -14.36
C LYS A 304 14.70 -18.80 -12.93
N ASN A 305 14.64 -20.05 -12.47
CA ASN A 305 15.12 -20.44 -11.14
C ASN A 305 16.65 -20.42 -11.00
N GLU A 306 17.38 -20.39 -12.11
CA GLU A 306 18.85 -20.36 -12.19
C GLU A 306 19.42 -18.95 -12.39
N ILE A 307 18.56 -17.94 -12.61
CA ILE A 307 19.00 -16.54 -12.67
C ILE A 307 19.74 -16.20 -11.35
N PRO A 308 20.92 -15.55 -11.39
CA PRO A 308 21.71 -15.28 -10.20
C PRO A 308 20.95 -14.52 -9.12
N ASP A 309 21.05 -14.98 -7.86
CA ASP A 309 20.36 -14.36 -6.72
C ASP A 309 20.68 -12.88 -6.56
N ARG A 310 21.93 -12.48 -6.83
CA ARG A 310 22.37 -11.07 -6.74
C ARG A 310 21.61 -10.12 -7.65
N TYR A 311 20.93 -10.62 -8.68
CA TYR A 311 20.10 -9.79 -9.55
C TYR A 311 18.79 -9.37 -8.89
N ASN A 312 18.28 -10.13 -7.90
CA ASN A 312 16.91 -9.96 -7.42
C ASN A 312 15.91 -9.87 -8.60
N PHE A 313 16.07 -10.79 -9.56
CA PHE A 313 15.35 -10.83 -10.83
C PHE A 313 14.93 -12.25 -11.19
N LYS A 314 14.19 -12.93 -10.31
CA LYS A 314 13.62 -14.27 -10.61
C LYS A 314 12.26 -14.55 -9.97
N ASN A 315 11.94 -13.91 -8.87
CA ASN A 315 10.75 -14.17 -8.05
C ASN A 315 9.54 -13.33 -8.49
N ASN A 316 9.29 -13.21 -9.79
CA ASN A 316 8.13 -12.49 -10.31
C ASN A 316 7.51 -13.20 -11.51
N ARG A 317 6.18 -13.34 -11.55
CA ARG A 317 5.46 -13.99 -12.65
C ARG A 317 5.72 -13.36 -14.04
N ARG A 318 6.05 -12.07 -14.08
CA ARG A 318 6.34 -11.30 -15.30
C ARG A 318 7.76 -11.54 -15.84
N ILE A 319 8.62 -12.25 -15.10
CA ILE A 319 9.96 -12.64 -15.57
C ILE A 319 9.85 -13.94 -16.37
N ALA A 320 10.42 -13.92 -17.57
CA ALA A 320 10.35 -15.03 -18.51
C ALA A 320 10.97 -16.32 -17.95
N PRO A 321 10.40 -17.50 -18.29
CA PRO A 321 10.92 -18.78 -17.82
C PRO A 321 12.26 -19.17 -18.47
N VAL A 322 12.58 -18.62 -19.65
CA VAL A 322 13.93 -18.62 -20.26
C VAL A 322 14.39 -17.16 -20.39
N PHE A 323 15.54 -16.84 -19.83
CA PHE A 323 16.11 -15.50 -19.84
C PHE A 323 17.56 -15.53 -20.33
N GLY A 324 17.90 -14.67 -21.28
CA GLY A 324 19.24 -14.47 -21.81
C GLY A 324 19.70 -13.03 -21.63
N ILE A 325 20.95 -12.84 -21.22
CA ILE A 325 21.60 -11.53 -21.09
C ILE A 325 22.93 -11.55 -21.83
N ALA A 326 23.17 -10.53 -22.66
CA ALA A 326 24.40 -10.42 -23.42
C ALA A 326 25.57 -9.96 -22.53
N ASP A 327 26.78 -10.36 -22.91
CA ASP A 327 27.99 -9.77 -22.35
C ASP A 327 28.05 -8.27 -22.70
N ASN A 328 28.70 -7.47 -21.84
CA ASN A 328 28.77 -6.02 -21.95
C ASN A 328 29.26 -5.59 -23.35
N GLY A 329 28.52 -4.68 -24.01
CA GLY A 329 28.85 -4.18 -25.35
C GLY A 329 28.38 -5.04 -26.53
N TYR A 330 27.69 -6.17 -26.30
CA TYR A 330 27.05 -6.97 -27.36
C TYR A 330 25.54 -6.69 -27.48
N LEU A 331 25.00 -6.85 -28.68
CA LEU A 331 23.57 -6.66 -28.98
C LEU A 331 22.88 -7.99 -29.32
N VAL A 332 21.67 -8.21 -28.81
CA VAL A 332 20.86 -9.41 -29.05
C VAL A 332 19.83 -9.14 -30.13
N LYS A 333 20.06 -9.65 -31.34
CA LYS A 333 19.09 -9.54 -32.44
C LYS A 333 17.96 -10.55 -32.28
N THR A 334 16.74 -10.05 -32.06
CA THR A 334 15.52 -10.86 -31.84
C THR A 334 14.47 -10.75 -32.94
N SER A 335 14.76 -10.00 -34.01
CA SER A 335 13.88 -9.85 -35.18
C SER A 335 14.69 -9.72 -36.48
N THR A 336 14.00 -9.60 -37.61
CA THR A 336 14.65 -9.31 -38.90
C THR A 336 15.32 -7.94 -38.96
N ASN A 337 14.95 -7.02 -38.08
CA ASN A 337 15.49 -5.66 -38.06
C ASN A 337 16.96 -5.67 -37.65
N VAL A 338 17.75 -4.86 -38.36
CA VAL A 338 19.15 -4.62 -38.02
C VAL A 338 19.21 -3.34 -37.20
N TYR A 339 20.05 -3.33 -36.16
CA TYR A 339 20.33 -2.12 -35.41
C TYR A 339 21.03 -1.10 -36.32
N LYS A 340 20.53 0.14 -36.31
CA LYS A 340 21.10 1.26 -37.07
C LYS A 340 21.22 2.44 -36.14
N ASP A 341 22.30 3.19 -36.27
CA ASP A 341 22.56 4.40 -35.49
C ASP A 341 22.43 4.16 -33.97
N LEU A 342 22.87 2.98 -33.51
CA LEU A 342 22.89 2.54 -32.12
C LEU A 342 24.34 2.19 -31.76
N TYR A 343 25.03 3.12 -31.11
CA TYR A 343 26.44 3.00 -30.71
C TYR A 343 26.64 3.03 -29.19
N GLY A 344 25.59 3.38 -28.44
CA GLY A 344 25.51 3.15 -27.00
C GLY A 344 24.34 2.21 -26.68
N MET A 345 24.47 1.40 -25.64
CA MET A 345 23.35 0.64 -25.09
C MET A 345 23.50 0.43 -23.58
N HIS A 346 22.39 0.09 -22.93
CA HIS A 346 22.29 -0.29 -21.53
C HIS A 346 21.34 -1.49 -21.36
N GLY A 347 21.25 -2.03 -20.15
CA GLY A 347 20.45 -3.22 -19.82
C GLY A 347 21.28 -4.48 -19.54
N TYR A 348 22.59 -4.30 -19.40
CA TYR A 348 23.56 -5.35 -19.10
C TYR A 348 23.59 -5.65 -17.58
N ASP A 349 24.53 -6.53 -17.20
CA ASP A 349 24.77 -6.88 -15.81
C ASP A 349 25.11 -5.64 -14.96
N ASN A 350 24.41 -5.46 -13.86
CA ASN A 350 24.57 -4.33 -12.94
C ASN A 350 25.88 -4.37 -12.14
N ALA A 351 26.73 -5.39 -12.32
CA ALA A 351 28.10 -5.39 -11.82
C ALA A 351 29.09 -4.70 -12.77
N GLU A 352 28.70 -4.45 -14.02
CA GLU A 352 29.53 -3.72 -14.98
C GLU A 352 29.60 -2.23 -14.59
N PRO A 353 30.81 -1.66 -14.40
CA PRO A 353 30.95 -0.25 -14.04
C PRO A 353 30.28 0.69 -15.05
N ASP A 354 30.25 0.28 -16.33
CA ASP A 354 29.59 1.05 -17.39
C ASP A 354 28.10 1.28 -17.10
N MET A 355 27.46 0.40 -16.34
CA MET A 355 26.04 0.47 -16.02
C MET A 355 25.74 1.29 -14.76
N HIS A 356 26.77 1.71 -14.00
CA HIS A 356 26.58 2.43 -12.75
C HIS A 356 26.27 3.91 -13.02
N PRO A 357 25.13 4.42 -12.54
CA PRO A 357 24.84 5.84 -12.61
C PRO A 357 25.61 6.64 -11.56
N PHE A 358 25.70 7.95 -11.78
CA PHE A 358 26.19 8.90 -10.78
C PHE A 358 25.09 9.29 -9.77
N LEU A 359 25.51 9.80 -8.62
CA LEU A 359 24.69 10.55 -7.69
C LEU A 359 25.48 11.77 -7.18
N VAL A 360 24.86 12.94 -7.18
CA VAL A 360 25.32 14.09 -6.40
C VAL A 360 24.17 14.63 -5.57
N ALA A 361 24.47 15.08 -4.35
CA ALA A 361 23.47 15.60 -3.45
C ALA A 361 24.02 16.75 -2.61
N PHE A 362 23.17 17.74 -2.30
CA PHE A 362 23.51 18.93 -1.51
C PHE A 362 22.26 19.53 -0.89
N GLY A 363 22.33 20.04 0.33
CA GLY A 363 21.19 20.68 0.98
C GLY A 363 21.36 20.82 2.49
N PRO A 364 20.40 21.48 3.17
CA PRO A 364 20.44 21.66 4.62
C PRO A 364 20.45 20.36 5.44
N ASP A 365 19.89 19.26 4.92
CA ASP A 365 19.85 17.97 5.62
C ASP A 365 20.93 16.98 5.15
N ILE A 366 21.73 17.37 4.15
CA ILE A 366 22.65 16.48 3.46
C ILE A 366 24.07 16.73 3.97
N LYS A 367 24.72 15.65 4.43
CA LYS A 367 26.07 15.73 4.98
C LYS A 367 27.09 15.96 3.87
N LYS A 368 28.01 16.91 4.09
CA LYS A 368 29.19 17.06 3.24
C LYS A 368 30.15 15.88 3.42
N MET A 369 30.60 15.28 2.32
CA MET A 369 31.55 14.16 2.33
C MET A 369 32.58 14.31 1.22
N ASP A 370 33.84 14.00 1.54
CA ASP A 370 34.94 14.04 0.58
C ASP A 370 35.07 12.71 -0.17
N GLY A 371 35.43 12.78 -1.46
CA GLY A 371 35.62 11.62 -2.33
C GLY A 371 34.32 11.01 -2.86
N ILE A 372 34.46 10.01 -3.74
CA ILE A 372 33.32 9.31 -4.34
C ILE A 372 32.85 8.22 -3.38
N GLN A 373 31.62 8.36 -2.90
CA GLN A 373 30.97 7.38 -2.03
C GLN A 373 30.39 6.22 -2.84
N LYS A 374 29.91 5.19 -2.14
CA LYS A 374 29.07 4.14 -2.72
C LYS A 374 27.63 4.32 -2.25
N PHE A 375 26.68 4.11 -3.16
CA PHE A 375 25.26 4.20 -2.86
C PHE A 375 24.49 3.08 -3.57
N TYR A 376 23.29 2.73 -3.10
CA TYR A 376 22.43 1.75 -3.77
C TYR A 376 21.21 2.44 -4.35
N GLN A 377 20.82 2.11 -5.59
CA GLN A 377 19.72 2.81 -6.27
C GLN A 377 18.39 2.74 -5.50
N ILE A 378 18.06 1.57 -4.94
CA ILE A 378 16.84 1.39 -4.12
C ILE A 378 16.89 2.16 -2.78
N ASP A 379 18.06 2.62 -2.35
CA ASP A 379 18.21 3.41 -1.12
C ASP A 379 17.90 4.90 -1.32
N LEU A 380 17.70 5.36 -2.57
CA LEU A 380 17.25 6.73 -2.84
C LEU A 380 15.87 6.99 -2.21
N TYR A 381 15.00 5.97 -2.20
CA TYR A 381 13.70 6.02 -1.55
C TYR A 381 13.81 6.29 -0.03
N PRO A 382 14.44 5.42 0.78
CA PRO A 382 14.56 5.66 2.22
C PRO A 382 15.38 6.90 2.56
N TYR A 383 16.32 7.30 1.70
CA TYR A 383 17.06 8.54 1.88
C TYR A 383 16.17 9.79 1.78
N ILE A 384 15.28 9.82 0.78
CA ILE A 384 14.31 10.90 0.60
C ILE A 384 13.26 10.87 1.72
N CYS A 385 12.76 9.70 2.10
CA CYS A 385 11.84 9.57 3.24
C CYS A 385 12.43 10.12 4.53
N ALA A 386 13.70 9.86 4.82
CA ALA A 386 14.39 10.37 6.00
C ALA A 386 14.43 11.91 6.04
N MET A 387 14.72 12.56 4.91
CA MET A 387 14.75 14.02 4.80
C MET A 387 13.36 14.65 4.94
N LEU A 388 12.33 13.95 4.46
CA LEU A 388 10.94 14.43 4.49
C LEU A 388 10.18 14.04 5.78
N GLY A 389 10.78 13.22 6.65
CA GLY A 389 10.12 12.72 7.86
C GLY A 389 9.01 11.70 7.58
N LEU A 390 9.13 10.92 6.50
CA LEU A 390 8.17 9.88 6.11
C LEU A 390 8.52 8.56 6.81
N ASP A 391 8.06 8.37 8.03
CA ASP A 391 8.40 7.25 8.92
C ASP A 391 7.65 5.96 8.61
N LYS A 392 6.55 6.08 7.87
CA LYS A 392 5.70 4.96 7.46
C LYS A 392 5.81 4.74 5.97
N PRO A 393 6.90 4.22 5.37
CA PRO A 393 6.92 3.90 3.94
C PRO A 393 5.94 2.75 3.60
N ASN A 394 5.81 2.35 2.34
CA ASN A 394 5.19 1.03 2.04
C ASN A 394 6.28 -0.06 2.15
N LYS A 395 5.99 -1.32 1.80
CA LYS A 395 7.03 -2.35 1.72
C LYS A 395 8.09 -1.97 0.70
N ILE A 396 9.32 -1.92 1.16
CA ILE A 396 10.52 -1.57 0.38
C ILE A 396 11.61 -2.63 0.56
N ASP A 397 12.59 -2.63 -0.33
CA ASP A 397 13.80 -3.45 -0.22
C ASP A 397 15.04 -2.61 0.16
N GLY A 398 14.98 -1.30 -0.05
CA GLY A 398 15.99 -0.33 0.39
C GLY A 398 16.12 -0.30 1.91
N ARG A 399 17.28 0.14 2.41
CA ARG A 399 17.61 0.12 3.84
C ARG A 399 17.96 1.51 4.35
N ILE A 400 17.16 2.01 5.30
CA ILE A 400 17.37 3.28 6.00
C ILE A 400 18.74 3.32 6.66
N SER A 401 19.19 2.20 7.24
CA SER A 401 20.50 2.10 7.91
C SER A 401 21.67 2.46 6.99
N ARG A 402 21.56 2.21 5.68
CA ARG A 402 22.58 2.56 4.69
C ARG A 402 22.57 4.04 4.31
N THR A 403 21.47 4.75 4.55
CA THR A 403 21.30 6.16 4.18
C THR A 403 21.65 7.13 5.31
N LEU A 404 21.54 6.69 6.58
CA LEU A 404 21.83 7.51 7.75
C LEU A 404 23.21 8.23 7.73
N PRO A 405 24.31 7.61 7.25
CA PRO A 405 25.61 8.28 7.22
C PRO A 405 25.67 9.53 6.33
N PHE A 406 24.73 9.68 5.39
CA PHE A 406 24.64 10.77 4.42
C PHE A 406 23.78 11.96 4.89
N LEU A 407 23.20 11.88 6.10
CA LEU A 407 22.35 12.92 6.68
C LEU A 407 23.12 13.74 7.72
N VAL A 408 22.83 15.04 7.80
CA VAL A 408 23.33 15.92 8.87
C VAL A 408 22.71 15.53 10.21
N ASN A 409 21.38 15.40 10.23
CA ASN A 409 20.60 15.03 11.39
C ASN A 409 20.10 13.59 11.21
N ARG A 410 20.52 12.70 12.10
CA ARG A 410 19.99 11.33 12.14
C ARG A 410 18.51 11.39 12.60
N PRO A 411 17.57 10.69 11.93
CA PRO A 411 16.22 10.51 12.43
C PRO A 411 16.19 9.86 13.84
N SER A 412 15.06 10.01 14.53
CA SER A 412 14.87 9.41 15.85
C SER A 412 14.92 7.88 15.80
N ASP A 413 15.21 7.24 16.94
CA ASP A 413 15.17 5.78 17.02
C ASP A 413 13.75 5.23 16.78
N GLU A 414 12.73 5.99 17.13
CA GLU A 414 11.33 5.68 16.82
C GLU A 414 11.07 5.66 15.31
N PHE A 415 11.50 6.70 14.59
CA PHE A 415 11.44 6.76 13.12
C PHE A 415 12.13 5.54 12.52
N ILE A 416 13.37 5.26 12.94
CA ILE A 416 14.19 4.20 12.35
C ILE A 416 13.57 2.82 12.62
N SER A 417 13.10 2.59 13.85
CA SER A 417 12.46 1.32 14.23
C SER A 417 11.17 1.11 13.46
N GLN A 418 10.34 2.16 13.34
CA GLN A 418 9.11 2.11 12.57
C GLN A 418 9.38 1.83 11.09
N PHE A 419 10.36 2.52 10.51
CA PHE A 419 10.74 2.38 9.10
C PHE A 419 11.29 0.97 8.80
N GLN A 420 12.08 0.39 9.70
CA GLN A 420 12.65 -0.95 9.57
C GLN A 420 11.62 -2.08 9.52
N LEU A 421 10.44 -1.91 10.14
CA LEU A 421 9.35 -2.89 10.04
C LEU A 421 8.91 -3.07 8.57
N TYR A 422 8.82 -1.97 7.83
CA TYR A 422 8.46 -2.00 6.41
C TYR A 422 9.55 -2.60 5.52
N GLU A 423 10.83 -2.39 5.86
CA GLU A 423 11.97 -3.05 5.20
C GLU A 423 11.92 -4.57 5.36
N MET A 424 11.43 -5.05 6.51
CA MET A 424 11.23 -6.47 6.78
C MET A 424 9.99 -7.04 6.06
N GLY A 425 9.28 -6.22 5.28
CA GLY A 425 8.05 -6.61 4.62
C GLY A 425 6.89 -6.85 5.60
N ILE A 426 7.03 -6.39 6.85
CA ILE A 426 5.95 -6.28 7.81
C ILE A 426 5.18 -5.04 7.38
N LEU A 427 4.32 -5.23 6.37
CA LEU A 427 3.47 -4.19 5.76
C LEU A 427 2.51 -3.55 6.76
N VAL A 428 2.32 -4.23 7.88
CA VAL A 428 1.58 -3.72 9.00
C VAL A 428 2.61 -3.13 9.96
N PRO A 429 2.86 -1.80 9.94
CA PRO A 429 3.46 -1.11 11.10
C PRO A 429 2.73 -1.42 12.43
N HIS A 430 1.56 -2.05 12.31
CA HIS A 430 0.61 -2.42 13.34
C HIS A 430 0.28 -3.92 13.31
N ASP A 431 1.23 -4.83 13.03
CA ASP A 431 1.08 -6.16 13.66
C ASP A 431 1.24 -5.90 15.15
N TYR A 432 0.12 -5.53 15.76
CA TYR A 432 -0.01 -5.18 17.15
C TYR A 432 0.61 -6.26 18.05
N LEU A 433 0.63 -7.52 17.57
CA LEU A 433 1.27 -8.62 18.27
C LEU A 433 2.81 -8.49 18.21
N GLU A 434 3.39 -8.27 17.04
CA GLU A 434 4.86 -8.09 16.90
C GLU A 434 5.36 -6.81 17.60
N VAL A 435 4.60 -5.72 17.52
CA VAL A 435 4.92 -4.48 18.26
C VAL A 435 4.85 -4.71 19.77
N ALA A 436 3.79 -5.37 20.25
CA ALA A 436 3.65 -5.72 21.66
C ALA A 436 4.79 -6.63 22.12
N ALA A 437 5.13 -7.66 21.35
CA ALA A 437 6.25 -8.56 21.63
C ALA A 437 7.59 -7.82 21.68
N GLY A 438 7.85 -6.93 20.71
CA GLY A 438 9.06 -6.11 20.64
C GLY A 438 9.21 -5.17 21.85
N LYS A 439 8.09 -4.72 22.44
CA LYS A 439 8.07 -3.95 23.70
C LYS A 439 7.90 -4.80 24.96
N GLY A 440 8.11 -6.12 24.86
CA GLY A 440 8.18 -7.03 25.99
C GLY A 440 6.83 -7.46 26.58
N ARG A 441 5.72 -7.31 25.85
CA ARG A 441 4.42 -7.86 26.24
C ARG A 441 4.28 -9.32 25.84
N ASN A 442 3.56 -10.07 26.66
CA ASN A 442 3.28 -11.48 26.39
C ASN A 442 2.24 -11.65 25.27
N ILE A 443 2.65 -12.31 24.18
CA ILE A 443 1.79 -12.73 23.07
C ILE A 443 1.78 -14.25 22.85
N SER A 444 2.23 -15.03 23.85
CA SER A 444 2.48 -16.47 23.73
C SER A 444 1.29 -17.30 23.26
N ALA A 445 0.05 -16.89 23.58
CA ALA A 445 -1.15 -17.60 23.16
C ALA A 445 -1.42 -17.39 21.66
N PHE A 446 -1.29 -16.16 21.16
CA PHE A 446 -1.32 -15.89 19.72
C PHE A 446 -0.22 -16.66 18.98
N ASP A 447 0.98 -16.66 19.55
CA ASP A 447 2.13 -17.41 19.09
C ASP A 447 1.86 -18.91 18.96
N GLN A 448 1.20 -19.50 19.97
CA GLN A 448 0.80 -20.89 19.96
C GLN A 448 -0.17 -21.18 18.81
N ILE A 449 -1.18 -20.32 18.60
CA ILE A 449 -2.18 -20.47 17.54
C ILE A 449 -1.50 -20.41 16.17
N ARG A 450 -0.72 -19.37 15.88
CA ARG A 450 -0.07 -19.21 14.57
C ARG A 450 0.96 -20.31 14.25
N LYS A 451 1.64 -20.86 15.26
CA LYS A 451 2.60 -21.97 15.09
C LYS A 451 1.92 -23.32 14.80
N GLN A 452 0.67 -23.48 15.24
CA GLN A 452 -0.09 -24.73 15.08
C GLN A 452 -1.07 -24.69 13.91
N GLY A 453 -1.54 -23.52 13.51
CA GLY A 453 -2.35 -23.30 12.31
C GLY A 453 -1.72 -22.27 11.40
N PHE A 454 -2.35 -21.11 11.23
CA PHE A 454 -1.85 -20.05 10.36
C PHE A 454 -2.18 -18.65 10.88
N GLN A 455 -1.53 -17.65 10.27
CA GLN A 455 -1.85 -16.23 10.42
C GLN A 455 -2.08 -15.60 9.05
N ALA A 456 -2.93 -14.58 8.98
CA ALA A 456 -3.23 -13.88 7.75
C ALA A 456 -3.43 -12.38 7.96
N GLU A 457 -3.03 -11.61 6.94
CA GLU A 457 -3.47 -10.25 6.71
C GLU A 457 -4.84 -10.30 6.04
N VAL A 458 -5.81 -9.57 6.60
CA VAL A 458 -7.20 -9.59 6.14
C VAL A 458 -7.51 -8.32 5.38
N GLN A 459 -8.01 -8.46 4.15
CA GLN A 459 -8.65 -7.37 3.44
C GLN A 459 -10.08 -7.20 3.96
N ASN A 460 -10.35 -6.08 4.63
CA ASN A 460 -11.66 -5.76 5.19
C ASN A 460 -12.62 -5.12 4.19
N VAL A 461 -13.90 -5.11 4.57
CA VAL A 461 -14.95 -4.41 3.82
C VAL A 461 -14.87 -2.90 4.03
N MET A 462 -15.49 -2.15 3.13
CA MET A 462 -15.70 -0.71 3.28
C MET A 462 -17.17 -0.46 3.68
N LEU A 463 -17.50 0.34 4.71
CA LEU A 463 -16.62 1.11 5.60
C LEU A 463 -15.96 0.24 6.69
N THR A 464 -14.74 0.62 7.06
CA THR A 464 -13.91 -0.02 8.11
C THR A 464 -14.40 0.35 9.51
N LEU A 465 -15.70 0.14 9.75
CA LEU A 465 -16.42 0.42 10.98
C LEU A 465 -16.94 -0.88 11.62
N THR A 466 -17.13 -0.84 12.93
CA THR A 466 -17.46 -2.01 13.74
C THR A 466 -18.68 -2.78 13.28
N PHE A 467 -19.83 -2.09 13.14
CA PHE A 467 -21.10 -2.75 12.85
C PHE A 467 -21.13 -3.35 11.43
N PRO A 468 -20.80 -2.58 10.37
CA PRO A 468 -20.71 -3.12 9.02
C PRO A 468 -19.75 -4.32 8.93
N SER A 469 -18.55 -4.21 9.51
CA SER A 469 -17.52 -5.24 9.40
C SER A 469 -17.88 -6.53 10.15
N HIS A 470 -18.42 -6.43 11.38
CA HIS A 470 -18.88 -7.60 12.13
C HIS A 470 -20.04 -8.33 11.44
N TYR A 471 -20.94 -7.58 10.80
CA TYR A 471 -22.07 -8.18 10.09
C TYR A 471 -21.63 -8.78 8.75
N ALA A 472 -20.63 -8.21 8.08
CA ALA A 472 -19.96 -8.82 6.93
C ALA A 472 -19.32 -10.17 7.29
N MET A 473 -18.62 -10.26 8.42
CA MET A 473 -18.08 -11.53 8.93
C MET A 473 -19.18 -12.56 9.23
N ALA A 474 -20.31 -12.11 9.78
CA ALA A 474 -21.44 -12.98 10.12
C ALA A 474 -22.27 -13.43 8.91
N THR A 475 -22.22 -12.73 7.78
CA THR A 475 -23.09 -13.00 6.62
C THR A 475 -22.34 -13.37 5.35
N GLY A 476 -21.02 -13.14 5.29
CA GLY A 476 -20.21 -13.32 4.09
C GLY A 476 -20.52 -12.31 2.98
N ARG A 477 -21.09 -11.16 3.32
CA ARG A 477 -21.56 -10.15 2.36
C ARG A 477 -20.82 -8.84 2.50
N ASN A 478 -20.66 -8.14 1.37
CA ASN A 478 -20.23 -6.75 1.35
C ASN A 478 -21.27 -5.84 1.98
N VAL A 479 -20.82 -4.66 2.39
CA VAL A 479 -21.63 -3.70 3.15
C VAL A 479 -22.88 -3.24 2.41
N GLU A 480 -22.76 -2.98 1.10
CA GLU A 480 -23.91 -2.63 0.27
C GLU A 480 -24.94 -3.76 0.13
N ASN A 481 -24.54 -5.02 0.35
CA ASN A 481 -25.42 -6.17 0.16
C ASN A 481 -26.11 -6.61 1.45
N HIS A 482 -25.45 -6.46 2.62
CA HIS A 482 -26.09 -6.73 3.91
C HIS A 482 -26.84 -5.52 4.50
N GLY A 483 -26.55 -4.32 4.02
CA GLY A 483 -27.32 -3.10 4.30
C GLY A 483 -27.11 -2.43 5.66
N LEU A 484 -26.27 -2.97 6.54
CA LEU A 484 -25.72 -2.25 7.68
C LEU A 484 -24.55 -1.34 7.23
N VAL A 485 -24.84 -0.15 6.71
CA VAL A 485 -23.87 0.67 5.94
C VAL A 485 -23.02 1.63 6.77
N GLY A 486 -23.20 1.65 8.08
CA GLY A 486 -22.39 2.43 9.02
C GLY A 486 -22.82 2.18 10.46
N ASN A 487 -22.11 2.79 11.41
CA ASN A 487 -22.52 2.77 12.82
C ASN A 487 -23.71 3.72 13.08
N THR A 488 -23.87 4.75 12.23
CA THR A 488 -25.04 5.64 12.17
C THR A 488 -25.38 5.95 10.72
N PHE A 489 -26.61 5.66 10.27
CA PHE A 489 -27.04 5.96 8.90
C PHE A 489 -28.55 6.12 8.77
N TYR A 490 -29.01 6.81 7.73
CA TYR A 490 -30.42 6.98 7.40
C TYR A 490 -30.91 5.98 6.34
N ASP A 491 -32.11 5.44 6.53
CA ASP A 491 -32.82 4.65 5.50
C ASP A 491 -33.98 5.47 4.94
N GLU A 492 -33.82 5.92 3.69
CA GLU A 492 -34.80 6.74 3.01
C GLU A 492 -36.18 6.09 2.87
N LYS A 493 -36.25 4.76 2.76
CA LYS A 493 -37.53 4.05 2.60
C LYS A 493 -38.22 3.87 3.95
N LEU A 494 -37.47 3.61 5.02
CA LEU A 494 -38.02 3.46 6.37
C LEU A 494 -38.31 4.81 7.03
N LYS A 495 -37.71 5.90 6.53
CA LYS A 495 -37.73 7.24 7.16
C LYS A 495 -37.24 7.18 8.61
N LYS A 496 -36.24 6.34 8.85
CA LYS A 496 -35.64 6.07 10.16
C LYS A 496 -34.11 6.19 10.08
N THR A 497 -33.50 6.56 11.19
CA THR A 497 -32.05 6.55 11.36
C THR A 497 -31.65 5.38 12.26
N TYR A 498 -30.73 4.56 11.77
CA TYR A 498 -30.01 3.59 12.58
C TYR A 498 -28.92 4.31 13.38
N GLN A 499 -28.84 4.03 14.68
CA GLN A 499 -27.75 4.51 15.52
C GLN A 499 -27.38 3.38 16.49
N TYR A 500 -26.13 2.92 16.44
CA TYR A 500 -25.71 1.76 17.22
C TYR A 500 -25.85 1.92 18.74
N THR A 501 -25.83 3.16 19.25
CA THR A 501 -26.02 3.47 20.67
C THR A 501 -27.48 3.51 21.13
N ASP A 502 -28.46 3.52 20.21
CA ASP A 502 -29.88 3.45 20.56
C ASP A 502 -30.30 1.99 20.76
N THR A 503 -30.12 1.49 21.99
CA THR A 503 -30.37 0.08 22.35
C THR A 503 -31.83 -0.35 22.22
N ARG A 504 -32.76 0.56 21.90
CA ARG A 504 -34.17 0.22 21.66
C ARG A 504 -34.46 -0.02 20.19
N ARG A 505 -33.83 0.77 19.30
CA ARG A 505 -34.08 0.74 17.85
C ARG A 505 -33.02 -0.03 17.08
N ASN A 506 -31.81 -0.14 17.60
CA ASN A 506 -30.70 -0.83 16.94
C ASN A 506 -30.90 -2.36 16.84
N ILE A 507 -31.90 -2.91 17.54
CA ILE A 507 -32.27 -4.34 17.53
C ILE A 507 -33.43 -4.67 16.57
N GLU A 508 -34.00 -3.67 15.89
CA GLU A 508 -35.09 -3.88 14.92
C GLU A 508 -34.57 -4.71 13.74
N SER A 509 -35.29 -5.78 13.38
CA SER A 509 -34.79 -6.76 12.41
C SER A 509 -34.64 -6.22 10.99
N GLU A 510 -35.41 -5.19 10.63
CA GLU A 510 -35.34 -4.49 9.36
C GLU A 510 -33.95 -3.94 9.01
N TRP A 511 -33.10 -3.68 10.01
CA TRP A 511 -31.71 -3.26 9.80
C TRP A 511 -30.83 -4.37 9.25
N PHE A 512 -31.09 -5.61 9.66
CA PHE A 512 -30.24 -6.79 9.44
C PHE A 512 -30.72 -7.70 8.31
N GLU A 513 -31.98 -7.56 7.88
CA GLU A 513 -32.61 -8.42 6.87
C GLU A 513 -32.46 -7.90 5.42
N TYR A 514 -31.77 -6.78 5.21
CA TYR A 514 -31.61 -6.20 3.87
C TYR A 514 -30.97 -7.22 2.90
N GLY A 515 -31.49 -7.27 1.68
CA GLY A 515 -31.00 -8.19 0.65
C GLY A 515 -31.21 -9.67 0.96
N GLY A 516 -32.04 -10.00 1.96
CA GLY A 516 -32.25 -11.39 2.42
C GLY A 516 -31.08 -11.94 3.24
N SER A 517 -30.28 -11.07 3.87
CA SER A 517 -29.11 -11.48 4.65
C SER A 517 -29.48 -12.41 5.79
N GLU A 518 -28.67 -13.45 5.98
CA GLU A 518 -28.80 -14.43 7.04
C GLU A 518 -27.45 -14.59 7.72
N PRO A 519 -27.40 -14.42 9.05
CA PRO A 519 -26.17 -14.61 9.79
C PRO A 519 -25.85 -16.09 9.98
N LEU A 520 -24.56 -16.39 10.12
CA LEU A 520 -23.98 -17.73 10.19
C LEU A 520 -24.61 -18.62 11.26
N TRP A 521 -24.98 -18.06 12.42
CA TRP A 521 -25.65 -18.83 13.47
C TRP A 521 -27.02 -19.35 13.03
N GLN A 522 -27.76 -18.60 12.20
CA GLN A 522 -29.03 -19.07 11.63
C GLN A 522 -28.80 -20.09 10.52
N THR A 523 -27.77 -19.89 9.69
CA THR A 523 -27.33 -20.88 8.70
C THR A 523 -27.04 -22.22 9.38
N ASN A 524 -26.24 -22.22 10.45
CA ASN A 524 -25.92 -23.42 11.22
C ASN A 524 -27.18 -24.05 11.85
N GLU A 525 -28.07 -23.24 12.43
CA GLU A 525 -29.29 -23.72 13.07
C GLU A 525 -30.28 -24.36 12.10
N ARG A 526 -30.41 -23.84 10.88
CA ARG A 526 -31.27 -24.48 9.86
C ARG A 526 -30.67 -25.76 9.26
N HIS A 527 -29.38 -26.02 9.47
CA HIS A 527 -28.77 -27.32 9.21
C HIS A 527 -28.96 -28.31 10.39
N GLY A 528 -29.76 -27.95 11.40
CA GLY A 528 -30.16 -28.85 12.49
C GLY A 528 -29.25 -28.78 13.72
N HIS A 529 -28.30 -27.85 13.77
CA HIS A 529 -27.40 -27.66 14.90
C HIS A 529 -27.86 -26.52 15.82
N ARG A 530 -27.13 -26.25 16.92
CA ARG A 530 -27.36 -25.08 17.77
C ARG A 530 -26.12 -24.19 17.82
N SER A 531 -26.38 -22.89 17.92
CA SER A 531 -25.34 -21.87 17.96
C SER A 531 -25.39 -21.09 19.29
N CYS A 532 -24.23 -20.67 19.80
CA CYS A 532 -24.15 -19.72 20.91
C CYS A 532 -23.41 -18.44 20.51
N VAL A 533 -24.05 -17.28 20.63
CA VAL A 533 -23.52 -16.01 20.11
C VAL A 533 -23.54 -14.95 21.22
N PHE A 534 -22.36 -14.57 21.69
CA PHE A 534 -22.20 -13.64 22.80
C PHE A 534 -21.69 -12.29 22.30
N GLN A 535 -22.57 -11.28 22.35
CA GLN A 535 -22.23 -9.87 22.14
C GLN A 535 -21.72 -9.53 20.72
N TRP A 536 -21.97 -10.40 19.75
CA TRP A 536 -21.70 -10.13 18.33
C TRP A 536 -22.78 -9.22 17.76
N VAL A 537 -22.41 -8.34 16.83
CA VAL A 537 -23.35 -7.41 16.17
C VAL A 537 -24.49 -8.18 15.49
N GLY A 538 -25.72 -7.85 15.86
CA GLY A 538 -26.95 -8.44 15.31
C GLY A 538 -27.42 -9.69 16.04
N SER A 539 -26.67 -10.20 17.01
CA SER A 539 -27.06 -11.36 17.83
C SER A 539 -28.22 -11.08 18.79
N GLU A 540 -28.48 -9.81 19.06
CA GLU A 540 -29.57 -9.27 19.87
C GLU A 540 -30.84 -8.97 19.05
N ALA A 541 -30.76 -9.02 17.72
CA ALA A 541 -31.87 -8.76 16.82
C ALA A 541 -32.63 -10.06 16.45
N ARG A 542 -33.95 -9.95 16.23
CA ARG A 542 -34.79 -11.05 15.75
C ARG A 542 -34.78 -11.13 14.22
N VAL A 543 -33.63 -11.44 13.63
CA VAL A 543 -33.46 -11.59 12.18
C VAL A 543 -34.33 -12.75 11.69
N HIS A 544 -35.19 -12.52 10.69
CA HIS A 544 -36.19 -13.47 10.20
C HIS A 544 -37.08 -14.04 11.33
N GLY A 545 -37.36 -13.23 12.34
CA GLY A 545 -38.18 -13.58 13.50
C GLY A 545 -37.47 -14.39 14.60
N LYS A 546 -36.18 -14.73 14.43
CA LYS A 546 -35.43 -15.59 15.35
C LYS A 546 -34.15 -14.91 15.86
N MET A 547 -33.81 -15.13 17.13
CA MET A 547 -32.47 -14.86 17.67
C MET A 547 -31.62 -16.13 17.54
N ALA A 548 -30.32 -16.03 17.77
CA ALA A 548 -29.48 -17.22 17.99
C ALA A 548 -30.03 -18.06 19.15
N PHE A 549 -29.81 -19.38 19.10
CA PHE A 549 -30.34 -20.32 20.08
C PHE A 549 -29.93 -19.96 21.51
N ALA A 550 -28.66 -19.60 21.72
CA ALA A 550 -28.16 -19.00 22.95
C ALA A 550 -27.50 -17.65 22.66
N THR A 551 -27.94 -16.60 23.34
CA THR A 551 -27.39 -15.23 23.22
C THR A 551 -27.40 -14.52 24.58
N SER A 552 -26.48 -13.56 24.77
CA SER A 552 -26.49 -12.65 25.94
C SER A 552 -27.56 -11.54 25.84
N GLY A 553 -28.22 -11.40 24.68
CA GLY A 553 -29.08 -10.26 24.41
C GLY A 553 -28.27 -8.97 24.22
N VAL A 554 -28.80 -7.85 24.72
CA VAL A 554 -28.20 -6.51 24.57
C VAL A 554 -26.75 -6.48 25.04
N TYR A 555 -25.89 -5.80 24.26
CA TYR A 555 -24.47 -5.63 24.55
C TYR A 555 -24.22 -5.07 25.96
N ASN A 556 -23.14 -5.54 26.60
CA ASN A 556 -22.69 -5.08 27.92
C ASN A 556 -21.15 -5.15 28.01
N GLY A 557 -20.49 -3.99 27.94
CA GLY A 557 -19.04 -3.88 27.99
C GLY A 557 -18.40 -4.37 29.30
N GLU A 558 -19.16 -4.41 30.40
CA GLU A 558 -18.66 -4.80 31.72
C GLU A 558 -18.33 -6.30 31.83
N TYR A 559 -18.84 -7.13 30.91
CA TYR A 559 -18.51 -8.55 30.92
C TYR A 559 -17.07 -8.79 30.47
N SER A 560 -16.25 -9.33 31.37
CA SER A 560 -14.86 -9.70 31.09
C SER A 560 -14.77 -10.77 30.00
N LEU A 561 -13.66 -10.80 29.28
CA LEU A 561 -13.38 -11.82 28.27
C LEU A 561 -13.47 -13.24 28.85
N ARG A 562 -12.97 -13.46 30.08
CA ARG A 562 -13.09 -14.75 30.77
C ARG A 562 -14.53 -15.16 31.04
N TRP A 563 -15.40 -14.22 31.43
CA TRP A 563 -16.82 -14.52 31.59
C TRP A 563 -17.46 -14.96 30.27
N ARG A 564 -17.12 -14.29 29.16
CA ARG A 564 -17.63 -14.62 27.82
C ARG A 564 -17.14 -16.02 27.40
N ILE A 565 -15.86 -16.31 27.63
CA ILE A 565 -15.25 -17.64 27.37
C ILE A 565 -15.94 -18.73 28.18
N ASP A 566 -16.23 -18.50 29.47
CA ASP A 566 -16.91 -19.49 30.31
C ASP A 566 -18.29 -19.89 29.76
N ARG A 567 -19.03 -18.94 29.18
CA ARG A 567 -20.32 -19.24 28.53
C ARG A 567 -20.12 -20.06 27.26
N VAL A 568 -19.16 -19.69 26.41
CA VAL A 568 -18.85 -20.43 25.18
C VAL A 568 -18.44 -21.86 25.49
N ILE A 569 -17.56 -22.07 26.46
CA ILE A 569 -17.12 -23.41 26.88
C ILE A 569 -18.29 -24.23 27.43
N ASP A 570 -19.16 -23.63 28.26
CA ASP A 570 -20.35 -24.32 28.78
C ASP A 570 -21.28 -24.80 27.66
N PHE A 571 -21.57 -23.94 26.68
CA PHE A 571 -22.44 -24.31 25.56
C PHE A 571 -21.79 -25.31 24.60
N LEU A 572 -20.55 -25.07 24.14
CA LEU A 572 -19.85 -25.98 23.24
C LEU A 572 -19.62 -27.37 23.85
N SER A 573 -19.54 -27.47 25.19
CA SER A 573 -19.37 -28.77 25.86
C SER A 573 -20.56 -29.71 25.70
N ARG A 574 -21.72 -29.20 25.24
CA ARG A 574 -22.96 -29.94 25.04
C ARG A 574 -23.07 -30.40 23.58
N PRO A 575 -23.47 -31.66 23.33
CA PRO A 575 -23.41 -32.27 22.00
C PRO A 575 -24.30 -31.60 20.95
N GLU A 576 -25.34 -30.88 21.36
CA GLU A 576 -26.22 -30.18 20.45
C GLU A 576 -25.66 -28.84 19.90
N PHE A 577 -24.56 -28.33 20.47
CA PHE A 577 -23.88 -27.12 20.00
C PHE A 577 -22.60 -27.47 19.25
N ASN A 578 -22.41 -26.92 18.06
CA ASN A 578 -21.21 -27.08 17.24
C ASN A 578 -20.57 -25.74 16.83
N PHE A 579 -21.23 -24.62 17.12
CA PHE A 579 -20.78 -23.30 16.68
C PHE A 579 -21.02 -22.25 17.76
N CYS A 580 -19.99 -21.46 18.05
CA CYS A 580 -20.12 -20.30 18.90
C CYS A 580 -19.31 -19.12 18.41
N MET A 581 -19.80 -17.91 18.69
CA MET A 581 -19.13 -16.64 18.42
C MET A 581 -19.12 -15.80 19.70
N LEU A 582 -18.05 -15.06 19.93
CA LEU A 582 -17.98 -14.05 20.97
C LEU A 582 -17.24 -12.82 20.46
N TYR A 583 -17.63 -11.65 20.95
CA TYR A 583 -16.95 -10.37 20.72
C TYR A 583 -16.23 -9.91 21.98
N TYR A 584 -15.18 -9.09 21.85
CA TYR A 584 -14.55 -8.34 22.94
C TYR A 584 -14.06 -6.98 22.40
N ASN A 585 -14.19 -5.92 23.20
CA ASN A 585 -14.02 -4.53 22.75
C ASN A 585 -12.59 -3.99 22.82
N GLU A 586 -11.64 -4.74 23.37
CA GLU A 586 -10.23 -4.38 23.34
C GLU A 586 -9.54 -5.08 22.16
N PRO A 587 -8.54 -4.43 21.52
CA PRO A 587 -7.87 -3.19 21.93
C PRO A 587 -8.51 -1.89 21.41
N ASP A 588 -9.66 -1.94 20.72
CA ASP A 588 -10.30 -0.78 20.09
C ASP A 588 -10.58 0.36 21.08
N SER A 589 -11.12 0.03 22.26
CA SER A 589 -11.43 1.01 23.30
C SER A 589 -10.19 1.77 23.79
N SER A 590 -9.08 1.05 24.03
CA SER A 590 -7.79 1.67 24.37
C SER A 590 -7.22 2.47 23.19
N GLY A 591 -7.35 1.96 21.97
CA GLY A 591 -6.89 2.61 20.74
C GLY A 591 -7.51 3.97 20.53
N HIS A 592 -8.83 4.10 20.72
CA HIS A 592 -9.50 5.40 20.64
C HIS A 592 -8.97 6.41 21.67
N ARG A 593 -8.80 5.98 22.91
CA ARG A 593 -8.49 6.86 24.04
C ARG A 593 -7.02 7.27 24.14
N TYR A 594 -6.10 6.42 23.70
CA TYR A 594 -4.66 6.62 23.89
C TYR A 594 -3.87 6.63 22.59
N GLY A 595 -4.48 6.21 21.48
CA GLY A 595 -3.83 6.06 20.18
C GLY A 595 -3.23 4.66 20.01
N PRO A 596 -3.15 4.15 18.77
CA PRO A 596 -2.72 2.79 18.47
C PRO A 596 -1.29 2.45 18.92
N ASN A 597 -0.42 3.46 19.06
CA ASN A 597 1.00 3.26 19.41
C ASN A 597 1.29 3.35 20.92
N SER A 598 0.24 3.52 21.74
CA SER A 598 0.35 3.73 23.19
C SER A 598 0.66 2.44 23.96
N ASP A 599 1.29 2.57 25.12
CA ASP A 599 1.51 1.43 26.02
C ASP A 599 0.19 0.85 26.53
N GLU A 600 -0.86 1.65 26.63
CA GLU A 600 -2.21 1.23 26.99
C GLU A 600 -2.78 0.23 25.99
N VAL A 601 -2.61 0.46 24.69
CA VAL A 601 -3.00 -0.50 23.64
C VAL A 601 -2.19 -1.79 23.76
N LEU A 602 -0.87 -1.70 24.01
CA LEU A 602 -0.02 -2.87 24.19
C LEU A 602 -0.39 -3.68 25.44
N ASN A 603 -0.79 -3.01 26.52
CA ASN A 603 -1.33 -3.65 27.71
C ASN A 603 -2.70 -4.31 27.43
N ALA A 604 -3.55 -3.68 26.62
CA ALA A 604 -4.83 -4.26 26.21
C ALA A 604 -4.62 -5.53 25.35
N ILE A 605 -3.61 -5.55 24.48
CA ILE A 605 -3.23 -6.74 23.70
C ILE A 605 -2.75 -7.87 24.61
N GLU A 606 -1.93 -7.56 25.62
CA GLU A 606 -1.50 -8.55 26.63
C GLU A 606 -2.69 -9.11 27.43
N LEU A 607 -3.65 -8.26 27.80
CA LEU A 607 -4.90 -8.68 28.45
C LEU A 607 -5.73 -9.62 27.56
N VAL A 608 -5.84 -9.32 26.27
CA VAL A 608 -6.52 -10.19 25.29
C VAL A 608 -5.76 -11.52 25.15
N ASN A 609 -4.44 -11.48 25.07
CA ASN A 609 -3.59 -12.69 25.05
C ASN A 609 -3.83 -13.58 26.28
N ASP A 610 -3.94 -13.00 27.48
CA ASP A 610 -4.26 -13.75 28.71
C ASP A 610 -5.66 -14.38 28.66
N GLY A 611 -6.63 -13.70 28.05
CA GLY A 611 -7.95 -14.26 27.78
C GLY A 611 -7.91 -15.43 26.80
N ILE A 612 -7.12 -15.33 25.73
CA ILE A 612 -6.94 -16.42 24.75
C ILE A 612 -6.22 -17.60 25.39
N ALA A 613 -5.17 -17.37 26.19
CA ALA A 613 -4.50 -18.42 26.95
C ALA A 613 -5.50 -19.18 27.85
N TYR A 614 -6.41 -18.43 28.50
CA TYR A 614 -7.49 -19.01 29.29
C TYR A 614 -8.48 -19.82 28.43
N LEU A 615 -8.87 -19.34 27.24
CA LEU A 615 -9.70 -20.11 26.29
C LEU A 615 -9.03 -21.44 25.93
N LEU A 616 -7.76 -21.42 25.53
CA LEU A 616 -6.99 -22.62 25.16
C LEU A 616 -6.91 -23.60 26.34
N GLN A 617 -6.63 -23.10 27.53
CA GLN A 617 -6.60 -23.90 28.76
C GLN A 617 -7.96 -24.57 29.02
N ARG A 618 -9.07 -23.83 28.85
CA ARG A 618 -10.42 -24.35 29.10
C ARG A 618 -10.86 -25.37 28.06
N ILE A 619 -10.47 -25.22 26.80
CA ILE A 619 -10.68 -26.24 25.77
C ILE A 619 -9.94 -27.53 26.17
N GLU A 620 -8.67 -27.43 26.54
CA GLU A 620 -7.84 -28.59 26.91
C GLU A 620 -8.32 -29.31 28.18
N GLN A 621 -8.86 -28.55 29.14
CA GLN A 621 -9.42 -29.08 30.39
C GLN A 621 -10.83 -29.67 30.26
N THR A 622 -11.51 -29.44 29.14
CA THR A 622 -12.88 -29.92 28.92
C THR A 622 -12.83 -31.16 28.02
N PRO A 623 -13.05 -32.39 28.55
CA PRO A 623 -12.86 -33.62 27.77
C PRO A 623 -13.71 -33.71 26.50
N SER A 624 -14.91 -33.11 26.50
CA SER A 624 -15.79 -33.06 25.33
C SER A 624 -15.39 -32.01 24.29
N LEU A 625 -14.29 -31.27 24.49
CA LEU A 625 -13.78 -30.25 23.55
C LEU A 625 -12.33 -30.53 23.13
N ARG A 626 -11.55 -31.17 23.99
CA ARG A 626 -10.12 -31.43 23.78
C ARG A 626 -9.86 -32.10 22.43
N GLY A 627 -9.07 -31.45 21.59
CA GLY A 627 -8.68 -31.94 20.26
C GLY A 627 -9.78 -31.88 19.18
N MET A 628 -10.95 -31.31 19.48
CA MET A 628 -12.10 -31.28 18.55
C MET A 628 -12.50 -29.86 18.12
N VAL A 629 -11.97 -28.82 18.76
CA VAL A 629 -12.38 -27.43 18.52
C VAL A 629 -11.48 -26.76 17.49
N ASN A 630 -12.09 -26.17 16.47
CA ASN A 630 -11.46 -25.17 15.61
C ASN A 630 -11.63 -23.77 16.22
N VAL A 631 -10.55 -23.01 16.33
CA VAL A 631 -10.54 -21.65 16.86
C VAL A 631 -10.09 -20.70 15.76
N VAL A 632 -10.89 -19.66 15.52
CA VAL A 632 -10.57 -18.56 14.61
C VAL A 632 -10.70 -17.26 15.39
N ILE A 633 -9.65 -16.44 15.37
CA ILE A 633 -9.58 -15.14 16.05
C ILE A 633 -9.27 -14.09 14.99
N SER A 634 -10.08 -13.05 14.92
CA SER A 634 -9.94 -11.95 13.96
C SER A 634 -10.36 -10.63 14.63
N SER A 635 -9.96 -9.51 14.04
CA SER A 635 -10.61 -8.22 14.28
C SER A 635 -11.51 -7.84 13.09
N ASP A 636 -12.31 -6.81 13.29
CA ASP A 636 -13.21 -6.21 12.32
C ASP A 636 -12.54 -5.11 11.49
N HIS A 637 -11.67 -4.33 12.10
CA HIS A 637 -10.81 -3.34 11.43
C HIS A 637 -9.48 -3.17 12.17
N GLY A 638 -8.60 -2.35 11.60
CA GLY A 638 -7.44 -1.78 12.28
C GLY A 638 -7.76 -0.40 12.89
N MET A 639 -6.73 0.40 13.13
CA MET A 639 -6.80 1.71 13.78
C MET A 639 -5.60 2.56 13.34
N THR A 640 -5.83 3.85 13.07
CA THR A 640 -4.76 4.83 12.82
C THR A 640 -4.66 5.85 13.94
N GLN A 641 -3.50 6.49 14.07
CA GLN A 641 -3.29 7.61 14.98
C GLN A 641 -3.94 8.88 14.42
N VAL A 642 -4.66 9.61 15.26
CA VAL A 642 -5.25 10.91 14.91
C VAL A 642 -4.71 12.02 15.81
N ASP A 643 -4.81 13.26 15.32
CA ASP A 643 -4.47 14.48 16.05
C ASP A 643 -5.72 15.37 16.17
N PRO A 644 -6.31 15.47 17.38
CA PRO A 644 -7.55 16.22 17.60
C PRO A 644 -7.38 17.74 17.54
N VAL A 645 -6.15 18.25 17.44
CA VAL A 645 -5.84 19.68 17.36
C VAL A 645 -5.51 20.08 15.92
N ASN A 646 -4.59 19.35 15.27
CA ASN A 646 -4.02 19.78 13.99
C ASN A 646 -4.62 19.09 12.76
N LYS A 647 -5.26 17.92 12.94
CA LYS A 647 -5.79 17.11 11.82
C LYS A 647 -7.31 16.97 11.86
N VAL A 648 -8.00 18.10 12.04
CA VAL A 648 -9.47 18.16 12.04
C VAL A 648 -9.99 18.94 10.83
N ILE A 649 -10.82 18.28 10.03
CA ILE A 649 -11.51 18.83 8.87
C ILE A 649 -12.84 19.41 9.33
N ASP A 650 -12.95 20.74 9.34
CA ASP A 650 -14.18 21.42 9.72
C ASP A 650 -15.20 21.45 8.56
N VAL A 651 -15.94 20.35 8.42
CA VAL A 651 -17.08 20.25 7.51
C VAL A 651 -18.29 20.99 8.06
N TYR A 652 -18.47 21.00 9.38
CA TYR A 652 -19.62 21.61 10.04
C TYR A 652 -19.82 23.09 9.66
N SER A 653 -18.75 23.89 9.68
CA SER A 653 -18.85 25.31 9.31
C SER A 653 -19.32 25.56 7.88
N LYS A 654 -19.15 24.58 6.98
CA LYS A 654 -19.56 24.65 5.57
C LYS A 654 -21.01 24.25 5.33
N ILE A 655 -21.56 23.38 6.18
CA ILE A 655 -22.91 22.82 6.00
C ILE A 655 -23.93 23.29 7.04
N LYS A 656 -23.51 24.01 8.09
CA LYS A 656 -24.39 24.45 9.21
C LYS A 656 -25.64 25.24 8.79
N ASP A 657 -25.59 25.93 7.65
CA ASP A 657 -26.69 26.75 7.13
C ASP A 657 -27.56 25.99 6.10
N LEU A 658 -27.22 24.72 5.82
CA LEU A 658 -27.97 23.82 4.96
C LEU A 658 -28.86 22.89 5.81
N SER A 659 -29.91 22.35 5.21
CA SER A 659 -30.81 21.41 5.85
C SER A 659 -30.50 19.99 5.35
N TYR A 660 -30.03 19.13 6.25
CA TYR A 660 -29.54 17.79 5.90
C TYR A 660 -29.81 16.76 7.00
N ILE A 661 -29.65 15.48 6.65
CA ILE A 661 -29.44 14.37 7.58
C ILE A 661 -28.04 13.82 7.31
N ALA A 662 -27.28 13.47 8.36
CA ALA A 662 -25.91 13.00 8.22
C ALA A 662 -25.74 11.56 8.72
N ASP A 663 -25.07 10.73 7.90
CA ASP A 663 -24.46 9.47 8.30
C ASP A 663 -23.05 9.79 8.80
N THR A 664 -22.68 9.34 10.01
CA THR A 664 -21.56 9.97 10.72
C THR A 664 -20.56 8.99 11.32
N SER A 665 -19.29 9.29 11.04
CA SER A 665 -18.07 8.76 11.66
C SER A 665 -16.98 9.85 11.59
N PRO A 666 -16.01 9.92 12.52
CA PRO A 666 -14.86 10.81 12.36
C PRO A 666 -14.03 10.52 11.08
N GLY A 667 -14.04 9.29 10.53
CA GLY A 667 -13.33 8.97 9.28
C GLY A 667 -14.13 9.22 7.98
N SER A 668 -15.47 9.30 8.07
CA SER A 668 -16.35 9.37 6.89
C SER A 668 -17.68 10.04 7.19
N ILE A 669 -18.25 10.73 6.20
CA ILE A 669 -19.55 11.40 6.30
C ILE A 669 -20.44 11.07 5.09
N GLY A 670 -21.71 10.78 5.32
CA GLY A 670 -22.75 10.74 4.29
C GLY A 670 -23.74 11.87 4.50
N LEU A 671 -24.12 12.59 3.44
CA LEU A 671 -25.07 13.71 3.52
C LEU A 671 -26.31 13.44 2.67
N TRP A 672 -27.47 13.55 3.32
CA TRP A 672 -28.79 13.46 2.70
C TRP A 672 -29.43 14.85 2.65
N PRO A 673 -30.00 15.26 1.51
CA PRO A 673 -30.82 16.46 1.45
C PRO A 673 -32.05 16.31 2.34
N ASN A 674 -32.36 17.35 3.10
CA ASN A 674 -33.57 17.42 3.91
C ASN A 674 -34.25 18.78 3.70
N GLY A 675 -35.55 18.83 3.51
CA GLY A 675 -36.26 20.10 3.29
C GLY A 675 -35.80 20.85 2.03
N SER A 676 -35.21 22.03 2.21
CA SER A 676 -34.90 22.96 1.10
C SER A 676 -33.56 22.76 0.40
N SER A 677 -32.66 21.94 0.95
CA SER A 677 -31.33 21.74 0.36
C SER A 677 -31.32 20.66 -0.72
N THR A 678 -30.52 20.85 -1.78
CA THR A 678 -30.33 19.86 -2.85
C THR A 678 -29.06 19.03 -2.65
N ILE A 679 -28.92 17.93 -3.41
CA ILE A 679 -27.72 17.08 -3.41
C ILE A 679 -26.49 17.89 -3.84
N GLU A 680 -26.64 18.71 -4.89
CA GLU A 680 -25.57 19.55 -5.45
C GLU A 680 -25.11 20.59 -4.43
N GLN A 681 -26.04 21.22 -3.70
CA GLN A 681 -25.67 22.18 -2.65
C GLN A 681 -24.84 21.53 -1.53
N LEU A 682 -25.17 20.29 -1.16
CA LEU A 682 -24.40 19.55 -0.15
C LEU A 682 -23.02 19.13 -0.67
N HIS A 683 -22.95 18.65 -1.91
CA HIS A 683 -21.71 18.26 -2.56
C HIS A 683 -20.76 19.47 -2.70
N ASP A 684 -21.24 20.56 -3.29
CA ASP A 684 -20.45 21.76 -3.57
C ASP A 684 -19.94 22.42 -2.29
N ALA A 685 -20.69 22.32 -1.19
CA ALA A 685 -20.27 22.82 0.11
C ALA A 685 -18.98 22.15 0.62
N ILE A 686 -18.73 20.88 0.28
CA ILE A 686 -17.60 20.11 0.84
C ILE A 686 -16.56 19.65 -0.18
N MET A 687 -16.84 19.66 -1.49
CA MET A 687 -15.95 19.07 -2.50
C MET A 687 -14.53 19.66 -2.52
N ASN A 688 -14.38 20.96 -2.26
CA ASN A 688 -13.07 21.66 -2.27
C ASN A 688 -12.40 21.65 -0.88
N THR A 689 -12.72 20.68 -0.03
CA THR A 689 -12.17 20.60 1.33
C THR A 689 -10.87 19.81 1.33
N LEU A 690 -9.79 20.43 1.82
CA LEU A 690 -8.50 19.76 1.95
C LEU A 690 -8.62 18.53 2.87
N HIS A 691 -7.91 17.45 2.51
CA HIS A 691 -7.92 16.15 3.19
C HIS A 691 -9.25 15.40 3.18
N LEU A 692 -10.18 15.78 2.31
CA LEU A 692 -11.48 15.13 2.15
C LEU A 692 -11.70 14.76 0.67
N SER A 693 -11.81 13.47 0.39
CA SER A 693 -12.30 13.00 -0.90
C SER A 693 -13.82 12.93 -0.87
N VAL A 694 -14.47 13.61 -1.81
CA VAL A 694 -15.93 13.72 -1.90
C VAL A 694 -16.41 13.10 -3.21
N TYR A 695 -17.50 12.33 -3.11
CA TYR A 695 -18.09 11.60 -4.23
C TYR A 695 -19.60 11.85 -4.28
N TYR A 696 -20.14 11.97 -5.48
CA TYR A 696 -21.51 11.54 -5.70
C TYR A 696 -21.59 10.02 -5.56
N LYS A 697 -22.75 9.51 -5.14
CA LYS A 697 -22.97 8.07 -4.92
C LYS A 697 -22.52 7.17 -6.08
N ASP A 698 -22.82 7.57 -7.32
CA ASP A 698 -22.47 6.78 -8.50
C ASP A 698 -20.97 6.82 -8.85
N GLU A 699 -20.23 7.77 -8.27
CA GLU A 699 -18.78 7.96 -8.43
C GLU A 699 -17.96 7.27 -7.34
N ILE A 700 -18.60 6.72 -6.30
CA ILE A 700 -17.91 5.98 -5.26
C ILE A 700 -17.15 4.80 -5.92
N PRO A 701 -15.84 4.61 -5.60
CA PRO A 701 -15.03 3.59 -6.22
C PRO A 701 -15.64 2.19 -6.16
N GLU A 702 -15.65 1.47 -7.29
CA GLU A 702 -16.24 0.13 -7.38
C GLU A 702 -15.62 -0.85 -6.36
N ARG A 703 -14.31 -0.72 -6.10
CA ARG A 703 -13.59 -1.56 -5.14
C ARG A 703 -14.10 -1.47 -3.70
N TYR A 704 -14.86 -0.43 -3.37
CA TYR A 704 -15.46 -0.30 -2.03
C TYR A 704 -16.66 -1.23 -1.84
N HIS A 705 -17.35 -1.64 -2.91
CA HIS A 705 -18.66 -2.29 -2.78
C HIS A 705 -19.59 -1.50 -1.83
N PHE A 706 -19.59 -0.17 -2.01
CA PHE A 706 -20.28 0.79 -1.15
C PHE A 706 -21.02 1.85 -1.98
N LYS A 707 -21.86 1.42 -2.93
CA LYS A 707 -22.74 2.36 -3.65
C LYS A 707 -24.11 1.81 -4.00
N ASN A 708 -24.23 0.49 -4.17
CA ASN A 708 -25.45 -0.17 -4.63
C ASN A 708 -26.43 -0.47 -3.49
N ASN A 709 -26.67 0.48 -2.58
CA ASN A 709 -27.62 0.33 -1.49
C ASN A 709 -28.43 1.61 -1.25
N ARG A 710 -29.73 1.47 -0.98
CA ARG A 710 -30.62 2.62 -0.68
C ARG A 710 -30.29 3.38 0.60
N ARG A 711 -29.45 2.82 1.48
CA ARG A 711 -29.03 3.40 2.76
C ARG A 711 -27.73 4.18 2.66
N ILE A 712 -27.11 4.22 1.48
CA ILE A 712 -25.90 5.00 1.22
C ILE A 712 -26.32 6.38 0.71
N ALA A 713 -25.83 7.41 1.39
CA ALA A 713 -26.11 8.81 1.09
C ALA A 713 -25.77 9.20 -0.36
N PRO A 714 -26.49 10.16 -0.96
CA PRO A 714 -26.21 10.65 -2.31
C PRO A 714 -24.89 11.43 -2.41
N VAL A 715 -24.41 12.03 -1.31
CA VAL A 715 -23.09 12.67 -1.18
C VAL A 715 -22.32 11.93 -0.09
N PHE A 716 -21.12 11.45 -0.44
CA PHE A 716 -20.25 10.72 0.48
C PHE A 716 -18.87 11.38 0.53
N GLY A 717 -18.36 11.60 1.74
CA GLY A 717 -17.03 12.14 2.00
C GLY A 717 -16.21 11.17 2.86
N ILE A 718 -14.94 11.02 2.52
CA ILE A 718 -13.98 10.20 3.28
C ILE A 718 -12.69 10.99 3.51
N ALA A 719 -12.23 11.02 4.75
CA ALA A 719 -11.01 11.73 5.12
C ALA A 719 -9.75 10.96 4.70
N ASP A 720 -8.67 11.69 4.45
CA ASP A 720 -7.33 11.09 4.38
C ASP A 720 -6.99 10.42 5.73
N ASN A 721 -6.22 9.33 5.69
CA ASN A 721 -5.85 8.55 6.88
C ASN A 721 -5.23 9.46 7.97
N GLY A 722 -5.71 9.35 9.21
CA GLY A 722 -5.27 10.18 10.34
C GLY A 722 -5.94 11.55 10.48
N TYR A 723 -6.79 11.97 9.55
CA TYR A 723 -7.62 13.18 9.70
C TYR A 723 -9.02 12.85 10.23
N MET A 724 -9.64 13.78 10.96
CA MET A 724 -10.99 13.61 11.50
C MET A 724 -11.98 14.64 10.95
N ILE A 725 -13.15 14.19 10.53
CA ILE A 725 -14.24 15.02 10.02
C ILE A 725 -15.06 15.54 11.18
N LYS A 726 -15.00 16.85 11.44
CA LYS A 726 -15.91 17.54 12.35
C LYS A 726 -17.18 17.93 11.60
N TYR A 727 -18.27 17.23 11.90
CA TYR A 727 -19.59 17.44 11.29
C TYR A 727 -20.61 18.11 12.23
N SER A 728 -20.24 18.35 13.48
CA SER A 728 -21.08 19.02 14.49
C SER A 728 -20.24 19.84 15.46
N SER A 729 -20.86 20.45 16.47
CA SER A 729 -20.16 21.13 17.57
C SER A 729 -19.43 20.18 18.52
N LYS A 730 -19.46 18.86 18.27
CA LYS A 730 -18.78 17.85 19.08
C LYS A 730 -17.26 18.10 19.14
N ASP A 731 -16.70 17.86 20.32
CA ASP A 731 -15.26 17.91 20.59
C ASP A 731 -14.63 16.53 20.38
N TYR A 732 -13.42 16.52 19.82
CA TYR A 732 -12.60 15.32 19.60
C TYR A 732 -11.34 15.30 20.47
N SER A 733 -11.20 16.23 21.43
CA SER A 733 -10.03 16.36 22.32
C SER A 733 -9.58 15.07 23.03
N ASP A 734 -10.48 14.10 23.19
CA ASP A 734 -10.21 12.80 23.83
C ASP A 734 -9.99 11.63 22.84
N LEU A 735 -9.88 11.90 21.52
CA LEU A 735 -9.63 10.90 20.49
C LEU A 735 -8.20 10.98 19.96
N TYR A 736 -7.45 9.90 20.17
CA TYR A 736 -6.06 9.74 19.72
C TYR A 736 -5.91 8.59 18.72
N GLY A 737 -6.90 7.70 18.61
CA GLY A 737 -7.02 6.73 17.53
C GLY A 737 -8.38 6.79 16.86
N MET A 738 -8.43 6.57 15.54
CA MET A 738 -9.67 6.38 14.79
C MET A 738 -9.56 5.33 13.69
N HIS A 739 -10.72 4.90 13.21
CA HIS A 739 -10.91 3.99 12.08
C HIS A 739 -12.12 4.48 11.24
N GLY A 740 -12.48 3.77 10.17
CA GLY A 740 -13.51 4.18 9.21
C GLY A 740 -12.96 4.83 7.94
N TYR A 741 -11.65 4.74 7.72
CA TYR A 741 -10.95 5.21 6.52
C TYR A 741 -11.02 4.18 5.39
N ASP A 742 -10.39 4.51 4.27
CA ASP A 742 -10.26 3.66 3.09
C ASP A 742 -9.68 2.29 3.47
N ASN A 743 -10.35 1.21 3.06
CA ASN A 743 -9.93 -0.16 3.36
C ASN A 743 -8.67 -0.62 2.60
N ALA A 744 -8.08 0.24 1.77
CA ALA A 744 -6.74 0.03 1.22
C ALA A 744 -5.61 0.57 2.12
N GLU A 745 -5.93 1.36 3.14
CA GLU A 745 -4.93 1.85 4.09
C GLU A 745 -4.48 0.69 4.99
N PRO A 746 -3.17 0.38 5.09
CA PRO A 746 -2.68 -0.71 5.92
C PRO A 746 -3.09 -0.61 7.38
N ASP A 747 -3.23 0.62 7.91
CA ASP A 747 -3.69 0.88 9.27
C ASP A 747 -5.10 0.32 9.52
N MET A 748 -5.91 0.16 8.47
CA MET A 748 -7.28 -0.36 8.57
C MET A 748 -7.37 -1.88 8.46
N HIS A 749 -6.29 -2.58 8.09
CA HIS A 749 -6.33 -4.02 7.86
C HIS A 749 -6.45 -4.79 9.18
N PRO A 750 -7.49 -5.63 9.37
CA PRO A 750 -7.56 -6.53 10.51
C PRO A 750 -6.56 -7.69 10.39
N PHE A 751 -6.32 -8.35 11.51
CA PHE A 751 -5.53 -9.58 11.57
C PHE A 751 -6.45 -10.80 11.65
N LEU A 752 -5.91 -11.97 11.28
CA LEU A 752 -6.55 -13.27 11.56
C LEU A 752 -5.50 -14.30 11.99
N VAL A 753 -5.80 -15.06 13.04
CA VAL A 753 -5.09 -16.28 13.40
C VAL A 753 -6.09 -17.41 13.62
N ALA A 754 -5.71 -18.62 13.22
CA ALA A 754 -6.60 -19.76 13.34
C ALA A 754 -5.81 -21.06 13.59
N PHE A 755 -6.37 -21.96 14.40
CA PHE A 755 -5.84 -23.32 14.61
C PHE A 755 -6.97 -24.30 14.98
N GLY A 756 -6.77 -25.58 14.69
CA GLY A 756 -7.75 -26.62 15.00
C GLY A 756 -7.56 -27.87 14.15
N PRO A 757 -8.33 -28.94 14.41
CA PRO A 757 -8.22 -30.20 13.68
C PRO A 757 -8.49 -30.09 12.17
N ASP A 758 -9.34 -29.14 11.74
CA ASP A 758 -9.69 -28.97 10.33
C ASP A 758 -8.90 -27.84 9.64
N ILE A 759 -8.04 -27.14 10.40
CA ILE A 759 -7.33 -25.95 9.96
C ILE A 759 -5.90 -26.33 9.58
N LYS A 760 -5.53 -26.03 8.33
CA LYS A 760 -4.22 -26.35 7.81
C LYS A 760 -3.15 -25.48 8.46
N LYS A 761 -2.05 -26.13 8.88
CA LYS A 761 -0.84 -25.42 9.29
C LYS A 761 -0.15 -24.79 8.08
N MET A 762 0.18 -23.50 8.16
CA MET A 762 0.82 -22.76 7.08
C MET A 762 1.90 -21.83 7.62
N ASP A 763 3.04 -21.78 6.94
CA ASP A 763 4.14 -20.88 7.27
C ASP A 763 3.96 -19.50 6.62
N GLY A 764 4.39 -18.45 7.31
CA GLY A 764 4.30 -17.07 6.84
C GLY A 764 2.90 -16.44 6.97
N ILE A 765 2.81 -15.16 6.63
CA ILE A 765 1.55 -14.40 6.66
C ILE A 765 0.78 -14.67 5.35
N GLN A 766 -0.42 -15.23 5.49
CA GLN A 766 -1.31 -15.49 4.36
C GLN A 766 -2.15 -14.25 4.01
N LYS A 767 -2.83 -14.28 2.87
CA LYS A 767 -3.85 -13.28 2.52
C LYS A 767 -5.24 -13.86 2.73
N PHE A 768 -6.13 -13.09 3.34
CA PHE A 768 -7.51 -13.48 3.59
C PHE A 768 -8.47 -12.33 3.29
N TYR A 769 -9.73 -12.63 3.02
CA TYR A 769 -10.78 -11.61 2.83
C TYR A 769 -11.78 -11.71 3.97
N GLN A 770 -12.19 -10.59 4.56
CA GLN A 770 -13.07 -10.60 5.73
C GLN A 770 -14.42 -11.30 5.44
N ILE A 771 -14.99 -11.08 4.25
CA ILE A 771 -16.22 -11.75 3.80
C ILE A 771 -16.05 -13.26 3.58
N ASP A 772 -14.81 -13.76 3.49
CA ASP A 772 -14.54 -15.19 3.34
C ASP A 772 -14.54 -15.94 4.67
N LEU A 773 -14.65 -15.24 5.81
CA LEU A 773 -14.76 -15.90 7.11
C LEU A 773 -16.03 -16.75 7.21
N TYR A 774 -17.14 -16.27 6.63
CA TYR A 774 -18.39 -17.01 6.55
C TYR A 774 -18.26 -18.33 5.78
N PRO A 775 -17.84 -18.35 4.49
CA PRO A 775 -17.69 -19.61 3.76
C PRO A 775 -16.60 -20.51 4.34
N TYR A 776 -15.57 -19.94 4.98
CA TYR A 776 -14.56 -20.72 5.67
C TYR A 776 -15.13 -21.52 6.85
N ILE A 777 -15.97 -20.88 7.68
CA ILE A 777 -16.64 -21.57 8.79
C ILE A 777 -17.69 -22.56 8.29
N CYS A 778 -18.46 -22.21 7.25
CA CYS A 778 -19.41 -23.14 6.64
C CYS A 778 -18.72 -24.43 6.15
N ALA A 779 -17.54 -24.32 5.56
CA ALA A 779 -16.78 -25.48 5.09
C ALA A 779 -16.34 -26.39 6.24
N MET A 780 -15.86 -25.83 7.36
CA MET A 780 -15.48 -26.61 8.54
C MET A 780 -16.69 -27.29 9.20
N LEU A 781 -17.86 -26.65 9.17
CA LEU A 781 -19.09 -27.17 9.77
C LEU A 781 -19.93 -28.05 8.82
N GLY A 782 -19.52 -28.19 7.55
CA GLY A 782 -20.29 -28.95 6.55
C GLY A 782 -21.62 -28.30 6.16
N LEU A 783 -21.71 -26.97 6.19
CA LEU A 783 -22.91 -26.20 5.81
C LEU A 783 -22.91 -25.93 4.30
N ASP A 784 -23.45 -26.87 3.53
CA ASP A 784 -23.42 -26.90 2.06
C ASP A 784 -24.45 -25.97 1.40
N LYS A 785 -25.44 -25.53 2.16
CA LYS A 785 -26.50 -24.63 1.71
C LYS A 785 -26.38 -23.30 2.44
N PRO A 786 -25.40 -22.42 2.17
CA PRO A 786 -25.37 -21.08 2.75
C PRO A 786 -26.58 -20.24 2.26
N ASN A 787 -26.74 -19.01 2.74
CA ASN A 787 -27.61 -18.05 2.04
C ASN A 787 -26.80 -17.34 0.94
N ARG A 788 -27.38 -16.36 0.24
CA ARG A 788 -26.67 -15.53 -0.72
C ARG A 788 -25.52 -14.79 -0.04
N ILE A 789 -24.31 -15.02 -0.52
CA ILE A 789 -23.06 -14.43 -0.03
C ILE A 789 -22.27 -13.78 -1.17
N ASP A 790 -21.31 -12.93 -0.81
CA ASP A 790 -20.32 -12.36 -1.72
C ASP A 790 -18.92 -12.99 -1.56
N GLY A 791 -18.67 -13.62 -0.40
CA GLY A 791 -17.48 -14.43 -0.13
C GLY A 791 -17.37 -15.64 -1.06
N ARG A 792 -16.16 -16.17 -1.21
CA ARG A 792 -15.86 -17.26 -2.16
C ARG A 792 -15.24 -18.45 -1.45
N ILE A 793 -15.92 -19.60 -1.51
CA ILE A 793 -15.44 -20.86 -0.96
C ILE A 793 -14.12 -21.29 -1.58
N SER A 794 -13.91 -21.03 -2.87
CA SER A 794 -12.66 -21.37 -3.56
C SER A 794 -11.42 -20.71 -2.95
N ARG A 795 -11.59 -19.52 -2.34
CA ARG A 795 -10.49 -18.81 -1.65
C ARG A 795 -10.20 -19.40 -0.27
N THR A 796 -11.14 -20.13 0.33
CA THR A 796 -10.99 -20.69 1.69
C THR A 796 -10.43 -22.11 1.70
N LEU A 797 -10.60 -22.86 0.60
CA LEU A 797 -10.13 -24.25 0.49
C LEU A 797 -8.64 -24.47 0.82
N PRO A 798 -7.69 -23.59 0.44
CA PRO A 798 -6.27 -23.79 0.76
C PRO A 798 -5.95 -23.82 2.25
N PHE A 799 -6.84 -23.28 3.09
CA PHE A 799 -6.69 -23.16 4.54
C PHE A 799 -7.23 -24.37 5.31
N LEU A 800 -7.88 -25.32 4.63
CA LEU A 800 -8.48 -26.51 5.25
C LEU A 800 -7.55 -27.72 5.14
N VAL A 801 -7.51 -28.57 6.17
CA VAL A 801 -6.82 -29.87 6.13
C VAL A 801 -7.51 -30.79 5.12
N ASN A 802 -8.84 -30.89 5.24
CA ASN A 802 -9.68 -31.71 4.38
C ASN A 802 -10.48 -30.82 3.45
N ARG A 803 -10.23 -30.92 2.14
CA ARG A 803 -11.03 -30.22 1.15
C ARG A 803 -12.44 -30.83 1.12
N PRO A 804 -13.52 -30.03 1.16
CA PRO A 804 -14.88 -30.51 0.93
C PRO A 804 -15.04 -31.23 -0.41
N SER A 805 -16.10 -32.04 -0.54
CA SER A 805 -16.40 -32.74 -1.79
C SER A 805 -16.71 -31.76 -2.92
N ASP A 806 -16.53 -32.21 -4.18
CA ASP A 806 -16.91 -31.38 -5.34
C ASP A 806 -18.42 -31.10 -5.37
N GLU A 807 -19.24 -31.99 -4.82
CA GLU A 807 -20.69 -31.78 -4.64
C GLU A 807 -20.97 -30.63 -3.67
N PHE A 808 -20.32 -30.62 -2.50
CA PHE A 808 -20.40 -29.52 -1.54
C PHE A 808 -20.01 -28.20 -2.21
N ILE A 809 -18.87 -28.18 -2.89
CA ILE A 809 -18.33 -26.95 -3.50
C ILE A 809 -19.26 -26.45 -4.61
N SER A 810 -19.76 -27.35 -5.45
CA SER A 810 -20.67 -26.98 -6.54
C SER A 810 -21.99 -26.44 -6.00
N GLN A 811 -22.55 -27.08 -4.97
CA GLN A 811 -23.78 -26.63 -4.32
C GLN A 811 -23.58 -25.25 -3.66
N PHE A 812 -22.46 -25.06 -2.96
CA PHE A 812 -22.13 -23.81 -2.30
C PHE A 812 -21.95 -22.66 -3.30
N GLN A 813 -21.29 -22.91 -4.43
CA GLN A 813 -21.07 -21.93 -5.50
C GLN A 813 -22.36 -21.42 -6.15
N LEU A 814 -23.46 -22.19 -6.14
CA LEU A 814 -24.75 -21.70 -6.61
C LEU A 814 -25.24 -20.48 -5.81
N TYR A 815 -25.02 -20.49 -4.49
CA TYR A 815 -25.39 -19.38 -3.61
C TYR A 815 -24.48 -18.15 -3.78
N GLU A 816 -23.19 -18.36 -4.10
CA GLU A 816 -22.27 -17.28 -4.50
C GLU A 816 -22.75 -16.58 -5.79
N MET A 817 -23.35 -17.35 -6.71
CA MET A 817 -23.95 -16.83 -7.94
C MET A 817 -25.36 -16.25 -7.71
N GLY A 818 -25.88 -16.29 -6.48
CA GLY A 818 -27.23 -15.82 -6.14
C GLY A 818 -28.35 -16.75 -6.61
N ILE A 819 -28.03 -18.00 -6.98
CA ILE A 819 -29.00 -19.03 -7.35
C ILE A 819 -29.44 -19.74 -6.06
N LEU A 820 -30.62 -19.38 -5.55
CA LEU A 820 -31.21 -20.05 -4.39
C LEU A 820 -31.85 -21.37 -4.85
N VAL A 821 -31.28 -22.49 -4.41
CA VAL A 821 -31.86 -23.82 -4.63
C VAL A 821 -32.89 -24.09 -3.52
N PRO A 822 -34.14 -24.50 -3.87
CA PRO A 822 -35.21 -24.73 -2.90
C PRO A 822 -34.94 -25.84 -1.88
#